data_AF-A0A2U9S6I2-F1
#
_entry.id   AF-A0A2U9S6I2-F1
#
_cell.length_a   1.000
_cell.length_b   1.000
_cell.length_c   1.000
_cell.angle_alpha   90.00
_cell.angle_beta   90.00
_cell.angle_gamma   90.00
#
_symmetry.space_group_name_H-M   'P 1'
#
loop_
_entity.id
_entity.type
_entity.pdbx_description
1 polymer ?
#
loop_
_entity_poly.entity_id
_entity_poly.type
_entity_poly.pdbx_seq_one_letter_code
_entity_poly.pdbx_strand_id
1 'polypeptide(L)'
;MPLRIETFSNVTGGSSFFKAVGHPLAAPKAAILIARLASYGPVAVYDPLGLLSGLAEFYDLSAVPVCGIYVQDVEQVGKEVFGHAARPVTDLPASGARTVFIVAFDSQRLEGHIAHLIPKQAGVVSLDAMRVPEDMLNDPGHYLSKFNWATNFAWFRDGDGHHTRVVSANYWPRYGAKGTRLWACLFDGEGRPIADWTEPMPPTDGTVVIDSRQIRERFGLSDFCGSLFLHIIGAAGHDVVKYALDTYGDDDTVLSCTHDANAWPADLYAGLPAPREGERVSLWIQNSHPTPIPAGAVGLNLMGSPEIRVLDRAVPAFATVELDTASLFPEARWPQQFEVQAGRHFVRPRYEIVAADGRRRMAHANVERTDLKPDPKLPLLTGGAVDKGVVGKGHILPAPLLPMGRWRTILLPTPMSTAQTELPVKAVVYDRNGAAVAEHRFGNLKRSDSVALDVTGLVADKAVADGWGHVELVYDFEAGTVADGWLHALVRYEDVNTGHVAETSFGSHMFNMAMIYRDEPQSYHGRPPGLSTRLFLRLGTAPWDTLCHLVYPASTQWHALSDTKLILRRRDGVEVARKQLEIPCGGSRFWRYHEMFSEAERIAAGDHAYVLIRDTTCRLFGYHGCLAGDSAFSLDHMFGF
;
A
#
# COMPACT_ATOMS: atom_id res chain seq x y z
N MET A 1 22.19 -0.13 3.14
CA MET A 1 22.24 -0.09 1.65
C MET A 1 20.91 -0.60 1.11
N PRO A 2 20.36 0.00 0.04
CA PRO A 2 19.16 -0.49 -0.62
C PRO A 2 19.35 -1.88 -1.25
N LEU A 3 18.32 -2.71 -1.21
CA LEU A 3 18.32 -4.00 -1.91
C LEU A 3 18.20 -3.79 -3.42
N ARG A 4 19.01 -4.52 -4.20
CA ARG A 4 18.99 -4.46 -5.67
C ARG A 4 17.98 -5.43 -6.27
N ILE A 5 16.73 -5.35 -5.81
CA ILE A 5 15.63 -6.21 -6.22
C ILE A 5 14.58 -5.43 -7.03
N GLU A 6 14.00 -6.05 -8.05
CA GLU A 6 12.81 -5.51 -8.71
C GLU A 6 11.58 -5.87 -7.88
N THR A 7 10.85 -4.86 -7.39
CA THR A 7 9.63 -5.05 -6.60
C THR A 7 8.37 -4.69 -7.40
N PHE A 8 8.42 -3.63 -8.20
CA PHE A 8 7.29 -3.13 -8.99
C PHE A 8 7.75 -2.41 -10.26
N SER A 9 6.96 -2.53 -11.34
CA SER A 9 7.10 -1.76 -12.57
C SER A 9 5.72 -1.32 -13.07
N ASN A 10 5.60 -0.10 -13.61
CA ASN A 10 4.35 0.37 -14.21
C ASN A 10 3.92 -0.44 -15.45
N VAL A 11 4.83 -1.22 -16.05
CA VAL A 11 4.56 -2.01 -17.27
C VAL A 11 4.03 -3.40 -16.93
N THR A 12 4.67 -4.07 -15.96
CA THR A 12 4.42 -5.49 -15.64
C THR A 12 3.71 -5.67 -14.28
N GLY A 13 3.61 -4.61 -13.47
CA GLY A 13 3.04 -4.64 -12.13
C GLY A 13 4.04 -5.11 -11.09
N GLY A 14 3.54 -5.80 -10.06
CA GLY A 14 4.37 -6.40 -9.02
C GLY A 14 5.28 -7.51 -9.54
N SER A 15 6.55 -7.51 -9.13
CA SER A 15 7.47 -8.59 -9.44
C SER A 15 7.11 -9.85 -8.65
N SER A 16 6.82 -10.94 -9.34
CA SER A 16 6.53 -12.24 -8.72
C SER A 16 7.77 -12.88 -8.11
N PHE A 17 8.96 -12.58 -8.63
CA PHE A 17 10.21 -13.22 -8.20
C PHE A 17 10.52 -12.90 -6.74
N PHE A 18 10.49 -11.62 -6.33
CA PHE A 18 10.78 -11.26 -4.93
C PHE A 18 9.74 -11.85 -3.98
N LYS A 19 8.45 -11.88 -4.37
CA LYS A 19 7.39 -12.52 -3.57
C LYS A 19 7.65 -14.01 -3.39
N ALA A 20 8.06 -14.69 -4.45
CA ALA A 20 8.34 -16.12 -4.44
C ALA A 20 9.54 -16.48 -3.57
N VAL A 21 10.66 -15.76 -3.71
CA VAL A 21 11.87 -16.03 -2.93
C VAL A 21 11.78 -15.49 -1.51
N GLY A 22 10.99 -14.44 -1.26
CA GLY A 22 10.73 -13.86 0.06
C GLY A 22 9.61 -14.55 0.84
N HIS A 23 8.86 -15.49 0.23
CA HIS A 23 7.73 -16.14 0.86
C HIS A 23 8.16 -16.92 2.12
N PRO A 24 7.45 -16.82 3.26
CA PRO A 24 7.86 -17.49 4.50
C PRO A 24 8.02 -19.01 4.38
N LEU A 25 7.21 -19.67 3.54
CA LEU A 25 7.35 -21.12 3.26
C LEU A 25 8.52 -21.47 2.33
N ALA A 26 9.04 -20.51 1.56
CA ALA A 26 10.18 -20.71 0.67
C ALA A 26 11.52 -20.51 1.41
N ALA A 27 11.56 -19.59 2.37
CA ALA A 27 12.79 -19.21 3.07
C ALA A 27 13.53 -20.37 3.78
N PRO A 28 12.88 -21.24 4.56
CA PRO A 28 13.55 -22.42 5.13
C PRO A 28 14.09 -23.38 4.06
N LYS A 29 13.39 -23.49 2.92
CA LYS A 29 13.83 -24.35 1.81
C LYS A 29 15.02 -23.77 1.06
N ALA A 30 15.10 -22.44 0.94
CA ALA A 30 16.28 -21.77 0.40
C ALA A 30 17.53 -22.04 1.24
N ALA A 31 17.43 -21.99 2.57
CA ALA A 31 18.54 -22.33 3.47
C ALA A 31 19.04 -23.77 3.24
N ILE A 32 18.13 -24.74 3.09
CA ILE A 32 18.46 -26.13 2.77
C ILE A 32 19.13 -26.25 1.39
N LEU A 33 18.59 -25.56 0.39
CA LEU A 33 19.15 -25.53 -0.97
C LEU A 33 20.59 -25.00 -0.95
N ILE A 34 20.83 -23.88 -0.26
CA ILE A 34 22.15 -23.25 -0.19
C ILE A 34 23.15 -24.13 0.57
N ALA A 35 22.76 -24.73 1.71
CA ALA A 35 23.59 -25.68 2.44
C ALA A 35 23.97 -26.89 1.58
N ARG A 36 23.05 -27.38 0.74
CA ARG A 36 23.32 -28.43 -0.23
C ARG A 36 24.33 -27.97 -1.29
N LEU A 37 24.14 -26.79 -1.88
CA LEU A 37 25.08 -26.24 -2.86
C LEU A 37 26.49 -26.06 -2.27
N ALA A 38 26.60 -25.57 -1.04
CA ALA A 38 27.86 -25.44 -0.32
C ALA A 38 28.56 -26.80 -0.10
N SER A 39 27.80 -27.85 0.20
CA SER A 39 28.33 -29.19 0.50
C SER A 39 28.75 -29.99 -0.74
N TYR A 40 28.16 -29.72 -1.91
CA TYR A 40 28.38 -30.48 -3.16
C TYR A 40 29.10 -29.68 -4.25
N GLY A 41 30.04 -28.83 -3.85
CA GLY A 41 30.91 -28.08 -4.76
C GLY A 41 31.94 -28.91 -5.50
N PRO A 42 32.61 -28.40 -6.56
CA PRO A 42 32.42 -27.10 -7.18
C PRO A 42 31.08 -26.98 -7.92
N VAL A 43 30.46 -25.80 -7.85
CA VAL A 43 29.14 -25.50 -8.43
C VAL A 43 29.29 -24.61 -9.67
N ALA A 44 28.78 -25.08 -10.82
CA ALA A 44 28.54 -24.20 -11.97
C ALA A 44 27.15 -23.58 -11.84
N VAL A 45 27.06 -22.25 -11.88
CA VAL A 45 25.78 -21.54 -11.80
C VAL A 45 25.33 -21.19 -13.20
N TYR A 46 24.19 -21.71 -13.64
CA TYR A 46 23.55 -21.34 -14.90
C TYR A 46 22.42 -20.35 -14.60
N ASP A 47 22.58 -19.10 -15.04
CA ASP A 47 21.62 -18.02 -14.83
C ASP A 47 21.00 -17.56 -16.16
N PRO A 48 20.06 -18.32 -16.73
CA PRO A 48 19.46 -18.00 -18.03
C PRO A 48 18.55 -16.79 -18.01
N LEU A 49 18.05 -16.38 -16.84
CA LEU A 49 17.01 -15.36 -16.68
C LEU A 49 17.50 -14.12 -15.90
N GLY A 50 18.78 -14.09 -15.49
CA GLY A 50 19.35 -12.97 -14.74
C GLY A 50 18.85 -12.87 -13.28
N LEU A 51 18.45 -14.00 -12.68
CA LEU A 51 17.82 -14.05 -11.36
C LEU A 51 18.84 -14.19 -10.22
N LEU A 52 20.11 -14.49 -10.51
CA LEU A 52 21.12 -14.74 -9.49
C LEU A 52 21.39 -13.53 -8.60
N SER A 53 21.50 -12.34 -9.20
CA SER A 53 21.73 -11.11 -8.46
C SER A 53 20.59 -10.84 -7.47
N GLY A 54 19.33 -11.00 -7.91
CA GLY A 54 18.18 -10.82 -7.03
C GLY A 54 18.11 -11.87 -5.91
N LEU A 55 18.48 -13.13 -6.20
CA LEU A 55 18.56 -14.18 -5.17
C LEU A 55 19.60 -13.86 -4.09
N ALA A 56 20.77 -13.35 -4.50
CA ALA A 56 21.88 -13.03 -3.61
C ALA A 56 21.58 -11.84 -2.67
N GLU A 57 20.58 -11.00 -2.97
CA GLU A 57 20.12 -9.95 -2.07
C GLU A 57 19.33 -10.51 -0.87
N PHE A 58 18.71 -11.68 -1.03
CA PHE A 58 17.94 -12.34 0.04
C PHE A 58 18.75 -13.37 0.81
N TYR A 59 19.69 -14.02 0.13
CA TYR A 59 20.38 -15.18 0.69
C TYR A 59 21.89 -15.09 0.47
N ASP A 60 22.65 -15.35 1.53
CA ASP A 60 24.11 -15.40 1.46
C ASP A 60 24.56 -16.65 0.69
N LEU A 61 25.15 -16.43 -0.49
CA LEU A 61 25.70 -17.48 -1.35
C LEU A 61 27.23 -17.60 -1.22
N SER A 62 27.88 -16.85 -0.32
CA SER A 62 29.35 -16.79 -0.19
C SER A 62 30.00 -18.14 0.15
N ALA A 63 29.28 -19.01 0.85
CA ALA A 63 29.72 -20.36 1.19
C ALA A 63 29.62 -21.34 0.00
N VAL A 64 28.97 -20.96 -1.11
CA VAL A 64 28.84 -21.82 -2.29
C VAL A 64 30.16 -21.75 -3.09
N PRO A 65 30.86 -22.88 -3.29
CA PRO A 65 32.11 -22.92 -4.04
C PRO A 65 31.84 -22.85 -5.56
N VAL A 66 31.55 -21.64 -6.05
CA VAL A 66 31.25 -21.37 -7.46
C VAL A 66 32.50 -21.52 -8.33
N CYS A 67 32.45 -22.39 -9.33
CA CYS A 67 33.54 -22.57 -10.31
C CYS A 67 33.32 -21.81 -11.63
N GLY A 68 32.12 -21.26 -11.84
CA GLY A 68 31.80 -20.42 -12.98
C GLY A 68 30.32 -20.05 -13.02
N ILE A 69 30.02 -18.91 -13.64
CA ILE A 69 28.67 -18.45 -13.94
C ILE A 69 28.48 -18.51 -15.45
N TYR A 70 27.38 -19.12 -15.87
CA TYR A 70 27.07 -19.45 -17.23
C TYR A 70 25.75 -18.79 -17.62
N VAL A 71 25.73 -18.11 -18.77
CA VAL A 71 24.57 -17.34 -19.25
C VAL A 71 24.21 -17.77 -20.67
N GLN A 72 22.92 -17.60 -21.00
CA GLN A 72 22.41 -17.86 -22.35
C GLN A 72 22.39 -16.60 -23.22
N ASP A 73 22.16 -15.43 -22.62
CA ASP A 73 22.20 -14.16 -23.30
C ASP A 73 23.65 -13.74 -23.59
N VAL A 74 23.97 -13.59 -24.88
CA VAL A 74 25.30 -13.20 -25.37
C VAL A 74 25.70 -11.82 -24.83
N GLU A 75 24.73 -10.91 -24.62
CA GLU A 75 25.00 -9.59 -24.07
C GLU A 75 25.43 -9.63 -22.59
N GLN A 76 25.23 -10.76 -21.89
CA GLN A 76 25.70 -10.93 -20.51
C GLN A 76 27.11 -11.52 -20.43
N VAL A 77 27.64 -12.11 -21.50
CA VAL A 77 28.99 -12.72 -21.48
C VAL A 77 30.05 -11.66 -21.19
N GLY A 78 30.96 -11.98 -20.26
CA GLY A 78 32.02 -11.09 -19.79
C GLY A 78 31.59 -10.08 -18.73
N LYS A 79 30.28 -9.87 -18.51
CA LYS A 79 29.81 -9.03 -17.40
C LYS A 79 30.10 -9.71 -16.07
N GLU A 80 30.44 -8.91 -15.08
CA GLU A 80 30.65 -9.41 -13.73
C GLU A 80 29.29 -9.70 -13.07
N VAL A 81 29.11 -10.93 -12.64
CA VAL A 81 27.98 -11.39 -11.84
C VAL A 81 28.58 -12.09 -10.63
N PHE A 82 28.19 -11.69 -9.41
CA PHE A 82 28.63 -12.34 -8.18
C PHE A 82 30.17 -12.56 -8.09
N GLY A 83 30.97 -11.59 -8.54
CA GLY A 83 32.44 -11.66 -8.52
C GLY A 83 33.08 -12.53 -9.60
N HIS A 84 32.30 -13.07 -10.55
CA HIS A 84 32.80 -13.85 -11.68
C HIS A 84 32.41 -13.19 -13.01
N ALA A 85 33.32 -13.21 -13.99
CA ALA A 85 32.96 -12.89 -15.37
C ALA A 85 32.04 -14.01 -15.92
N ALA A 86 30.82 -13.65 -16.31
CA ALA A 86 29.86 -14.57 -16.89
C ALA A 86 30.40 -15.19 -18.19
N ARG A 87 30.23 -16.49 -18.34
CA ARG A 87 30.71 -17.29 -19.48
C ARG A 87 29.54 -17.74 -20.34
N PRO A 88 29.73 -17.96 -21.65
CA PRO A 88 28.67 -18.54 -22.46
C PRO A 88 28.34 -19.96 -21.96
N VAL A 89 27.07 -20.33 -21.96
CA VAL A 89 26.62 -21.66 -21.51
C VAL A 89 27.27 -22.83 -22.29
N THR A 90 27.78 -22.59 -23.49
CA THR A 90 28.56 -23.56 -24.28
C THR A 90 29.86 -24.00 -23.62
N ASP A 91 30.38 -23.23 -22.66
CA ASP A 91 31.61 -23.55 -21.92
C ASP A 91 31.33 -24.42 -20.69
N LEU A 92 30.06 -24.68 -20.36
CA LEU A 92 29.64 -25.50 -19.22
C LEU A 92 30.27 -26.91 -19.18
N PRO A 93 30.48 -27.63 -20.31
CA PRO A 93 31.12 -28.95 -20.30
C PRO A 93 32.53 -28.93 -19.72
N ALA A 94 33.25 -27.82 -19.87
CA ALA A 94 34.63 -27.64 -19.41
C ALA A 94 34.73 -27.08 -17.98
N SER A 95 33.59 -26.91 -17.29
CA SER A 95 33.52 -26.28 -15.96
C SER A 95 34.22 -27.04 -14.83
N GLY A 96 34.35 -28.37 -14.96
CA GLY A 96 34.77 -29.25 -13.86
C GLY A 96 33.76 -29.32 -12.71
N ALA A 97 32.52 -28.85 -12.91
CA ALA A 97 31.50 -28.81 -11.88
C ALA A 97 31.05 -30.21 -11.45
N ARG A 98 30.85 -30.38 -10.13
CA ARG A 98 30.16 -31.54 -9.54
C ARG A 98 28.65 -31.30 -9.38
N THR A 99 28.24 -30.04 -9.39
CA THR A 99 26.83 -29.64 -9.35
C THR A 99 26.60 -28.50 -10.33
N VAL A 100 25.53 -28.56 -11.11
CA VAL A 100 25.00 -27.44 -11.90
C VAL A 100 23.78 -26.89 -11.16
N PHE A 101 23.84 -25.61 -10.78
CA PHE A 101 22.74 -24.88 -10.19
C PHE A 101 22.05 -24.03 -11.24
N ILE A 102 20.81 -24.36 -11.60
CA ILE A 102 19.99 -23.59 -12.52
C ILE A 102 19.20 -22.54 -11.73
N VAL A 103 19.52 -21.27 -11.93
CA VAL A 103 18.88 -20.15 -11.23
C VAL A 103 17.55 -19.78 -11.90
N ALA A 104 16.61 -20.73 -11.86
CA ALA A 104 15.26 -20.55 -12.36
C ALA A 104 14.29 -21.49 -11.67
N PHE A 105 13.04 -21.05 -11.52
CA PHE A 105 11.89 -21.93 -11.31
C PHE A 105 11.41 -22.49 -12.65
N ASP A 106 10.62 -23.56 -12.61
CA ASP A 106 10.16 -24.29 -13.79
C ASP A 106 11.35 -24.75 -14.66
N SER A 107 12.42 -25.23 -14.00
CA SER A 107 13.74 -25.36 -14.62
C SER A 107 13.83 -26.48 -15.63
N GLN A 108 12.89 -27.44 -15.63
CA GLN A 108 12.93 -28.64 -16.47
C GLN A 108 13.15 -28.32 -17.97
N ARG A 109 12.47 -27.29 -18.48
CA ARG A 109 12.64 -26.88 -19.88
C ARG A 109 14.05 -26.32 -20.13
N LEU A 110 14.54 -25.49 -19.22
CA LEU A 110 15.86 -24.85 -19.31
C LEU A 110 16.98 -25.89 -19.20
N GLU A 111 16.84 -26.85 -18.29
CA GLU A 111 17.71 -28.03 -18.18
C GLU A 111 17.73 -28.82 -19.49
N GLY A 112 16.56 -29.08 -20.08
CA GLY A 112 16.44 -29.80 -21.35
C GLY A 112 17.21 -29.13 -22.50
N HIS A 113 17.21 -27.79 -22.57
CA HIS A 113 17.97 -27.05 -23.59
C HIS A 113 19.48 -27.29 -23.51
N ILE A 114 20.00 -27.47 -22.30
CA ILE A 114 21.45 -27.58 -22.04
C ILE A 114 21.88 -28.97 -21.61
N ALA A 115 20.99 -29.97 -21.60
CA ALA A 115 21.26 -31.30 -21.07
C ALA A 115 22.51 -31.95 -21.68
N HIS A 116 22.75 -31.72 -22.97
CA HIS A 116 23.93 -32.20 -23.69
C HIS A 116 25.24 -31.47 -23.32
N LEU A 117 25.15 -30.33 -22.63
CA LEU A 117 26.27 -29.52 -22.15
C LEU A 117 26.58 -29.74 -20.66
N ILE A 118 25.67 -30.37 -19.90
CA ILE A 118 25.86 -30.66 -18.47
C ILE A 118 26.96 -31.73 -18.32
N PRO A 119 27.97 -31.51 -17.45
CA PRO A 119 29.00 -32.52 -17.21
C PRO A 119 28.38 -33.85 -16.76
N LYS A 120 28.81 -34.98 -17.35
CA LYS A 120 28.15 -36.30 -17.21
C LYS A 120 27.95 -36.81 -15.77
N GLN A 121 28.76 -36.34 -14.82
CA GLN A 121 28.71 -36.74 -13.41
C GLN A 121 28.17 -35.63 -12.49
N ALA A 122 27.80 -34.48 -13.06
CA ALA A 122 27.29 -33.37 -12.27
C ALA A 122 25.83 -33.64 -11.85
N GLY A 123 25.51 -33.39 -10.59
CA GLY A 123 24.12 -33.28 -10.16
C GLY A 123 23.50 -31.99 -10.66
N VAL A 124 22.18 -31.97 -10.89
CA VAL A 124 21.44 -30.76 -11.25
C VAL A 124 20.51 -30.38 -10.10
N VAL A 125 20.52 -29.10 -9.74
CA VAL A 125 19.62 -28.51 -8.74
C VAL A 125 19.11 -27.17 -9.28
N SER A 126 17.90 -26.78 -8.92
CA SER A 126 17.31 -25.50 -9.35
C SER A 126 16.55 -24.81 -8.21
N LEU A 127 15.97 -23.64 -8.49
CA LEU A 127 15.07 -22.97 -7.56
C LEU A 127 13.77 -23.77 -7.34
N ASP A 128 13.47 -24.79 -8.15
CA ASP A 128 12.30 -25.65 -7.90
C ASP A 128 12.36 -26.34 -6.51
N ALA A 129 13.55 -26.52 -5.96
CA ALA A 129 13.76 -27.06 -4.61
C ALA A 129 13.17 -26.17 -3.49
N MET A 130 12.93 -24.89 -3.75
CA MET A 130 12.35 -23.94 -2.78
C MET A 130 10.92 -23.52 -3.11
N ARG A 131 10.23 -24.23 -4.02
CA ARG A 131 8.82 -23.96 -4.33
C ARG A 131 7.93 -24.05 -3.10
N VAL A 132 6.90 -23.21 -3.03
CA VAL A 132 5.76 -23.43 -2.13
C VAL A 132 4.99 -24.69 -2.56
N PRO A 133 4.17 -25.30 -1.67
CA PRO A 133 3.37 -26.46 -2.03
C PRO A 133 2.51 -26.25 -3.29
N GLU A 134 2.41 -27.28 -4.14
CA GLU A 134 1.68 -27.21 -5.42
C GLU A 134 0.19 -26.89 -5.24
N ASP A 135 -0.43 -27.26 -4.11
CA ASP A 135 -1.84 -26.93 -3.83
C ASP A 135 -2.08 -25.44 -3.54
N MET A 136 -1.02 -24.65 -3.36
CA MET A 136 -1.08 -23.19 -3.22
C MET A 136 -0.98 -22.46 -4.57
N LEU A 137 -0.65 -23.16 -5.66
CA LEU A 137 -0.43 -22.55 -6.97
C LEU A 137 -1.71 -22.53 -7.81
N ASN A 138 -2.02 -21.37 -8.37
CA ASN A 138 -3.16 -21.14 -9.27
C ASN A 138 -2.81 -21.50 -10.72
N ASP A 139 -1.56 -21.25 -11.08
CA ASP A 139 -0.94 -21.63 -12.35
C ASP A 139 0.32 -22.46 -12.04
N PRO A 140 0.17 -23.77 -11.78
CA PRO A 140 1.31 -24.62 -11.39
C PRO A 140 2.33 -24.80 -12.53
N GLY A 141 1.93 -24.57 -13.78
CA GLY A 141 2.81 -24.64 -14.95
C GLY A 141 3.69 -23.40 -15.15
N HIS A 142 3.40 -22.30 -14.45
CA HIS A 142 4.20 -21.08 -14.45
C HIS A 142 4.32 -20.55 -13.03
N TYR A 143 5.32 -21.02 -12.28
CA TYR A 143 5.48 -20.72 -10.87
C TYR A 143 5.51 -19.21 -10.57
N LEU A 144 6.18 -18.42 -11.42
CA LEU A 144 6.25 -16.95 -11.29
C LEU A 144 5.04 -16.20 -11.89
N SER A 145 3.97 -16.89 -12.27
CA SER A 145 2.70 -16.25 -12.62
C SER A 145 2.21 -15.38 -11.47
N LYS A 146 1.86 -14.12 -11.76
CA LYS A 146 1.42 -13.16 -10.73
C LYS A 146 0.24 -13.65 -9.88
N PHE A 147 -0.60 -14.50 -10.47
CA PHE A 147 -1.76 -15.05 -9.76
C PHE A 147 -1.36 -16.04 -8.66
N ASN A 148 -0.16 -16.62 -8.69
CA ASN A 148 0.37 -17.44 -7.60
C ASN A 148 0.82 -16.60 -6.39
N TRP A 149 0.84 -15.26 -6.51
CA TRP A 149 1.50 -14.36 -5.55
C TRP A 149 0.61 -13.22 -5.07
N ALA A 150 -0.68 -13.52 -4.87
CA ALA A 150 -1.62 -12.62 -4.22
C ALA A 150 -1.34 -12.52 -2.71
N THR A 151 -0.37 -11.69 -2.35
CA THR A 151 0.18 -11.58 -0.99
C THR A 151 0.18 -10.15 -0.49
N ASN A 152 0.16 -9.97 0.84
CA ASN A 152 0.37 -8.69 1.51
C ASN A 152 0.79 -8.89 2.98
N PHE A 153 1.36 -7.86 3.61
CA PHE A 153 1.62 -7.82 5.05
C PHE A 153 0.67 -6.83 5.73
N ALA A 154 0.25 -7.15 6.96
CA ALA A 154 -0.47 -6.25 7.84
C ALA A 154 0.27 -6.12 9.17
N TRP A 155 0.35 -4.89 9.70
CA TRP A 155 0.76 -4.71 11.09
C TRP A 155 -0.32 -5.23 12.03
N PHE A 156 0.07 -6.03 13.02
CA PHE A 156 -0.87 -6.79 13.83
C PHE A 156 -0.40 -6.84 15.29
N ARG A 157 -1.27 -6.39 16.20
CA ARG A 157 -1.03 -6.43 17.65
C ARG A 157 -2.26 -6.92 18.42
N ASP A 158 -1.99 -7.63 19.51
CA ASP A 158 -2.93 -7.86 20.61
C ASP A 158 -2.14 -7.84 21.92
N GLY A 159 -2.49 -6.91 22.81
CA GLY A 159 -1.82 -6.78 24.12
C GLY A 159 -2.03 -5.39 24.72
N ASP A 160 -1.91 -5.29 26.05
CA ASP A 160 -2.06 -4.01 26.78
C ASP A 160 -3.36 -3.22 26.45
N GLY A 161 -4.47 -3.93 26.22
CA GLY A 161 -5.75 -3.33 25.84
C GLY A 161 -5.76 -2.68 24.45
N HIS A 162 -4.83 -3.07 23.57
CA HIS A 162 -4.72 -2.61 22.20
C HIS A 162 -4.80 -3.77 21.22
N HIS A 163 -5.61 -3.58 20.19
CA HIS A 163 -6.02 -4.62 19.26
C HIS A 163 -5.98 -4.13 17.83
N THR A 164 -5.88 -5.07 16.91
CA THR A 164 -5.98 -4.85 15.47
C THR A 164 -6.99 -5.79 14.81
N ARG A 165 -7.58 -5.34 13.71
CA ARG A 165 -8.49 -6.16 12.90
C ARG A 165 -8.31 -5.86 11.42
N VAL A 166 -7.99 -6.88 10.65
CA VAL A 166 -7.96 -6.82 9.18
C VAL A 166 -9.36 -7.12 8.65
N VAL A 167 -9.87 -6.25 7.76
CA VAL A 167 -11.18 -6.40 7.12
C VAL A 167 -11.07 -6.24 5.61
N SER A 168 -11.62 -7.21 4.85
CA SER A 168 -11.65 -7.20 3.39
C SER A 168 -12.91 -7.93 2.87
N ALA A 169 -13.00 -8.17 1.56
CA ALA A 169 -14.04 -8.97 0.94
C ALA A 169 -13.46 -9.96 -0.07
N ASN A 170 -14.12 -11.10 -0.26
CA ASN A 170 -13.75 -12.07 -1.29
C ASN A 170 -14.31 -11.65 -2.66
N TYR A 171 -13.60 -10.76 -3.35
CA TYR A 171 -14.00 -10.26 -4.68
C TYR A 171 -13.50 -11.12 -5.85
N TRP A 172 -12.51 -12.00 -5.63
CA TRP A 172 -11.92 -12.84 -6.67
C TRP A 172 -12.90 -13.75 -7.44
N PRO A 173 -13.96 -14.33 -6.83
CA PRO A 173 -14.93 -15.15 -7.56
C PRO A 173 -15.62 -14.41 -8.71
N ARG A 174 -15.69 -13.07 -8.67
CA ARG A 174 -16.20 -12.26 -9.78
C ARG A 174 -15.33 -12.35 -11.04
N TYR A 175 -14.06 -12.66 -10.87
CA TYR A 175 -13.09 -12.90 -11.94
C TYR A 175 -12.95 -14.38 -12.29
N GLY A 176 -13.88 -15.22 -11.82
CA GLY A 176 -13.91 -16.66 -12.11
C GLY A 176 -13.11 -17.53 -11.16
N ALA A 177 -12.57 -16.97 -10.07
CA ALA A 177 -11.92 -17.77 -9.02
C ALA A 177 -12.90 -18.78 -8.40
N LYS A 178 -12.40 -19.98 -8.07
CA LYS A 178 -13.16 -21.05 -7.43
C LYS A 178 -12.39 -21.57 -6.22
N GLY A 179 -13.10 -21.78 -5.11
CA GLY A 179 -12.51 -22.37 -3.90
C GLY A 179 -11.34 -21.56 -3.35
N THR A 180 -11.43 -20.23 -3.34
CA THR A 180 -10.37 -19.39 -2.78
C THR A 180 -10.12 -19.73 -1.31
N ARG A 181 -8.86 -19.71 -0.91
CA ARG A 181 -8.42 -19.95 0.48
C ARG A 181 -7.49 -18.82 0.91
N LEU A 182 -7.46 -18.53 2.20
CA LEU A 182 -6.45 -17.69 2.81
C LEU A 182 -5.45 -18.59 3.51
N TRP A 183 -4.17 -18.45 3.20
CA TRP A 183 -3.09 -18.85 4.09
C TRP A 183 -2.54 -17.62 4.81
N ALA A 184 -2.35 -17.70 6.11
CA ALA A 184 -1.84 -16.61 6.92
C ALA A 184 -0.73 -17.11 7.86
N CYS A 185 0.27 -16.25 8.10
CA CYS A 185 1.37 -16.51 9.03
C CYS A 185 1.61 -15.26 9.88
N LEU A 186 1.50 -15.41 11.20
CA LEU A 186 1.72 -14.36 12.18
C LEU A 186 3.14 -14.45 12.73
N PHE A 187 3.87 -13.34 12.66
CA PHE A 187 5.18 -13.15 13.26
C PHE A 187 5.08 -12.27 14.52
N ASP A 188 5.89 -12.57 15.53
CA ASP A 188 6.08 -11.70 16.70
C ASP A 188 6.99 -10.48 16.37
N GLY A 189 7.30 -9.66 17.38
CA GLY A 189 8.16 -8.48 17.23
C GLY A 189 9.58 -8.83 16.79
N GLU A 190 10.07 -10.00 17.18
CA GLU A 190 11.39 -10.55 16.82
C GLU A 190 11.40 -11.23 15.44
N GLY A 191 10.26 -11.33 14.76
CA GLY A 191 10.14 -11.93 13.43
C GLY A 191 10.03 -13.46 13.45
N ARG A 192 9.72 -14.06 14.60
CA ARG A 192 9.51 -15.50 14.72
C ARG A 192 8.06 -15.84 14.38
N PRO A 193 7.80 -16.88 13.58
CA PRO A 193 6.44 -17.34 13.33
C PRO A 193 5.84 -17.92 14.62
N ILE A 194 4.74 -17.35 15.09
CA ILE A 194 4.04 -17.76 16.32
C ILE A 194 2.71 -18.48 16.04
N ALA A 195 2.14 -18.31 14.84
CA ALA A 195 0.99 -19.08 14.36
C ALA A 195 0.92 -19.03 12.82
N ASP A 196 0.45 -20.10 12.20
CA ASP A 196 0.04 -20.11 10.80
C ASP A 196 -1.21 -20.97 10.60
N TRP A 197 -2.02 -20.64 9.59
CA TRP A 197 -3.22 -21.40 9.27
C TRP A 197 -3.65 -21.24 7.82
N THR A 198 -4.42 -22.20 7.34
CA THR A 198 -5.16 -22.11 6.07
C THR A 198 -6.64 -22.23 6.34
N GLU A 199 -7.46 -21.38 5.73
CA GLU A 199 -8.92 -21.47 5.83
C GLU A 199 -9.61 -21.13 4.50
N PRO A 200 -10.80 -21.71 4.24
CA PRO A 200 -11.58 -21.33 3.08
C PRO A 200 -12.00 -19.86 3.17
N MET A 201 -11.90 -19.14 2.07
CA MET A 201 -12.46 -17.79 1.97
C MET A 201 -13.99 -17.85 2.04
N PRO A 202 -14.65 -16.79 2.52
CA PRO A 202 -16.11 -16.71 2.49
C PRO A 202 -16.63 -16.77 1.05
N PRO A 203 -17.94 -16.94 0.81
CA PRO A 203 -18.52 -16.94 -0.54
C PRO A 203 -18.20 -15.66 -1.34
N THR A 204 -18.59 -15.63 -2.62
CA THR A 204 -18.48 -14.44 -3.46
C THR A 204 -19.04 -13.21 -2.74
N ASP A 205 -18.27 -12.13 -2.70
CA ASP A 205 -18.62 -10.89 -1.99
C ASP A 205 -18.77 -11.04 -0.47
N GLY A 206 -18.35 -12.16 0.12
CA GLY A 206 -18.37 -12.34 1.58
C GLY A 206 -17.22 -11.58 2.27
N THR A 207 -17.47 -11.14 3.51
CA THR A 207 -16.51 -10.37 4.31
C THR A 207 -15.45 -11.28 4.92
N VAL A 208 -14.18 -10.88 4.76
CA VAL A 208 -13.01 -11.48 5.43
C VAL A 208 -12.68 -10.63 6.65
N VAL A 209 -12.57 -11.25 7.82
CA VAL A 209 -12.20 -10.59 9.07
C VAL A 209 -11.18 -11.43 9.82
N ILE A 210 -10.04 -10.82 10.17
CA ILE A 210 -9.03 -11.43 11.02
C ILE A 210 -8.83 -10.48 12.20
N ASP A 211 -9.33 -10.88 13.37
CA ASP A 211 -9.25 -10.09 14.60
C ASP A 211 -8.13 -10.62 15.50
N SER A 212 -7.25 -9.74 15.92
CA SER A 212 -6.08 -10.08 16.73
C SER A 212 -6.44 -10.76 18.06
N ARG A 213 -7.55 -10.38 18.70
CA ARG A 213 -8.05 -11.03 19.93
C ARG A 213 -8.45 -12.47 19.66
N GLN A 214 -9.17 -12.69 18.56
CA GLN A 214 -9.63 -14.02 18.16
C GLN A 214 -8.45 -14.92 17.78
N ILE A 215 -7.43 -14.37 17.12
CA ILE A 215 -6.21 -15.11 16.79
C ILE A 215 -5.43 -15.46 18.05
N ARG A 216 -5.26 -14.52 18.98
CA ARG A 216 -4.60 -14.79 20.26
C ARG A 216 -5.31 -15.90 21.03
N GLU A 217 -6.64 -15.83 21.14
CA GLU A 217 -7.44 -16.84 21.81
C GLU A 217 -7.37 -18.20 21.10
N ARG A 218 -7.57 -18.22 19.78
CA ARG A 218 -7.57 -19.44 18.93
C ARG A 218 -6.29 -20.26 19.09
N PHE A 219 -5.14 -19.58 19.21
CA PHE A 219 -3.83 -20.24 19.28
C PHE A 219 -3.19 -20.22 20.68
N GLY A 220 -3.87 -19.64 21.69
CA GLY A 220 -3.36 -19.56 23.06
C GLY A 220 -2.06 -18.73 23.18
N LEU A 221 -1.98 -17.61 22.46
CA LEU A 221 -0.77 -16.79 22.37
C LEU A 221 -0.67 -15.79 23.54
N SER A 222 0.56 -15.44 23.91
CA SER A 222 0.85 -14.25 24.72
C SER A 222 0.60 -12.97 23.92
N ASP A 223 0.73 -11.82 24.58
CA ASP A 223 0.71 -10.51 23.93
C ASP A 223 1.75 -10.45 22.80
N PHE A 224 1.39 -9.83 21.69
CA PHE A 224 2.25 -9.69 20.52
C PHE A 224 2.06 -8.34 19.83
N CYS A 225 3.12 -7.87 19.17
CA CYS A 225 3.08 -6.76 18.23
C CYS A 225 4.06 -7.08 17.10
N GLY A 226 3.52 -7.40 15.93
CA GLY A 226 4.29 -7.97 14.84
C GLY A 226 3.62 -7.78 13.48
N SER A 227 3.80 -8.77 12.61
CA SER A 227 3.34 -8.72 11.23
C SER A 227 2.53 -9.98 10.87
N LEU A 228 1.40 -9.78 10.21
CA LEU A 228 0.57 -10.82 9.63
C LEU A 228 0.81 -10.88 8.12
N PHE A 229 1.43 -11.96 7.65
CA PHE A 229 1.56 -12.26 6.23
C PHE A 229 0.28 -12.94 5.73
N LEU A 230 -0.26 -12.45 4.61
CA LEU A 230 -1.46 -12.96 3.98
C LEU A 230 -1.13 -13.48 2.57
N HIS A 231 -1.65 -14.66 2.22
CA HIS A 231 -1.58 -15.22 0.87
C HIS A 231 -2.96 -15.76 0.46
N ILE A 232 -3.56 -15.16 -0.57
CA ILE A 232 -4.80 -15.63 -1.18
C ILE A 232 -4.51 -16.69 -2.24
N ILE A 233 -4.85 -17.93 -1.92
CA ILE A 233 -4.79 -19.08 -2.82
C ILE A 233 -6.10 -19.11 -3.63
N GLY A 234 -6.01 -19.45 -4.91
CA GLY A 234 -7.14 -19.46 -5.86
C GLY A 234 -7.45 -18.10 -6.48
N ALA A 235 -6.62 -17.07 -6.27
CA ALA A 235 -6.84 -15.72 -6.79
C ALA A 235 -6.94 -15.68 -8.33
N ALA A 236 -7.92 -14.92 -8.85
CA ALA A 236 -8.11 -14.67 -10.28
C ALA A 236 -8.38 -13.18 -10.57
N GLY A 237 -7.98 -12.71 -11.76
CA GLY A 237 -8.20 -11.34 -12.22
C GLY A 237 -7.22 -10.32 -11.61
N HIS A 238 -7.07 -10.31 -10.29
CA HIS A 238 -6.20 -9.38 -9.56
C HIS A 238 -5.33 -10.08 -8.51
N ASP A 239 -4.05 -9.68 -8.42
CA ASP A 239 -3.03 -10.25 -7.53
C ASP A 239 -2.68 -9.34 -6.34
N VAL A 240 -3.44 -8.27 -6.13
CA VAL A 240 -3.29 -7.43 -4.94
C VAL A 240 -4.31 -7.85 -3.91
N VAL A 241 -3.88 -7.94 -2.65
CA VAL A 241 -4.74 -8.14 -1.48
C VAL A 241 -4.99 -6.78 -0.84
N LYS A 242 -6.22 -6.28 -0.98
CA LYS A 242 -6.65 -5.00 -0.39
C LYS A 242 -7.34 -5.24 0.94
N TYR A 243 -7.05 -4.44 1.96
CA TYR A 243 -7.72 -4.54 3.25
C TYR A 243 -7.81 -3.18 3.96
N ALA A 244 -8.80 -3.04 4.84
CA ALA A 244 -8.79 -2.04 5.90
C ALA A 244 -8.21 -2.67 7.17
N LEU A 245 -7.43 -1.90 7.93
CA LEU A 245 -6.88 -2.29 9.22
C LEU A 245 -7.42 -1.36 10.28
N ASP A 246 -8.26 -1.90 11.14
CA ASP A 246 -8.72 -1.21 12.35
C ASP A 246 -7.69 -1.38 13.45
N THR A 247 -7.44 -0.30 14.16
CA THR A 247 -6.72 -0.30 15.43
C THR A 247 -7.69 0.20 16.48
N TYR A 248 -7.96 -0.63 17.48
CA TYR A 248 -8.95 -0.34 18.52
C TYR A 248 -8.44 -0.79 19.88
N GLY A 249 -9.08 -0.34 20.96
CA GLY A 249 -8.71 -0.77 22.31
C GLY A 249 -9.91 -1.17 23.15
N ASP A 250 -9.63 -1.64 24.36
CA ASP A 250 -10.64 -1.84 25.41
C ASP A 250 -11.19 -0.49 25.90
N ASP A 251 -10.40 0.58 25.80
CA ASP A 251 -10.79 1.97 26.05
C ASP A 251 -11.42 2.61 24.80
N ASP A 252 -12.53 3.34 24.97
CA ASP A 252 -13.32 3.91 23.88
C ASP A 252 -12.65 5.11 23.19
N THR A 253 -11.53 5.61 23.72
CA THR A 253 -10.69 6.63 23.09
C THR A 253 -9.66 6.07 22.11
N VAL A 254 -9.48 4.73 22.08
CA VAL A 254 -8.53 4.07 21.18
C VAL A 254 -9.27 3.59 19.93
N LEU A 255 -9.27 4.42 18.88
CA LEU A 255 -9.84 4.08 17.59
C LEU A 255 -9.08 4.76 16.45
N SER A 256 -8.66 3.96 15.47
CA SER A 256 -8.02 4.40 14.24
C SER A 256 -8.27 3.38 13.13
N CYS A 257 -8.07 3.82 11.89
CA CYS A 257 -8.09 2.92 10.76
C CYS A 257 -7.09 3.36 9.71
N THR A 258 -6.53 2.36 9.03
CA THR A 258 -5.75 2.53 7.81
C THR A 258 -6.29 1.58 6.75
N HIS A 259 -5.82 1.70 5.52
CA HIS A 259 -6.01 0.66 4.51
C HIS A 259 -4.66 0.26 3.89
N ASP A 260 -4.65 -0.87 3.19
CA ASP A 260 -3.53 -1.25 2.35
C ASP A 260 -3.92 -1.94 1.07
N ALA A 261 -3.07 -1.73 0.07
CA ALA A 261 -3.08 -2.37 -1.24
C ALA A 261 -1.65 -2.53 -1.79
N ASN A 262 -0.62 -2.02 -1.11
CA ASN A 262 0.73 -1.95 -1.63
C ASN A 262 1.61 -3.03 -0.98
N ALA A 263 1.62 -4.21 -1.57
CA ALA A 263 2.44 -5.34 -1.12
C ALA A 263 3.89 -5.29 -1.66
N TRP A 264 4.39 -4.10 -2.00
CA TRP A 264 5.69 -3.91 -2.64
C TRP A 264 6.58 -3.01 -1.78
N PRO A 265 7.76 -3.51 -1.37
CA PRO A 265 8.77 -2.68 -0.74
C PRO A 265 9.29 -1.61 -1.71
N ALA A 266 9.52 -0.41 -1.18
CA ALA A 266 9.99 0.75 -1.94
C ALA A 266 11.32 1.28 -1.37
N ASP A 267 12.04 2.04 -2.21
CA ASP A 267 13.26 2.72 -1.77
C ASP A 267 12.96 3.79 -0.71
N LEU A 268 11.86 4.52 -0.90
CA LEU A 268 11.49 5.68 -0.12
C LEU A 268 10.01 5.67 0.23
N TYR A 269 9.69 6.19 1.40
CA TYR A 269 8.33 6.56 1.79
C TYR A 269 8.29 8.00 2.28
N ALA A 270 7.17 8.68 2.09
CA ALA A 270 6.94 10.04 2.57
C ALA A 270 5.55 10.18 3.20
N GLY A 271 5.28 11.34 3.82
CA GLY A 271 4.05 11.55 4.60
C GLY A 271 4.14 11.05 6.05
N LEU A 272 5.36 10.91 6.59
CA LEU A 272 5.56 10.74 8.03
C LEU A 272 5.66 12.15 8.68
N PRO A 273 4.71 12.58 9.51
CA PRO A 273 4.77 13.91 10.13
C PRO A 273 5.83 13.98 11.24
N ALA A 274 6.42 15.17 11.44
CA ALA A 274 7.12 15.49 12.68
C ALA A 274 6.12 15.67 13.84
N PRO A 275 6.53 15.39 15.09
CA PRO A 275 5.65 15.53 16.26
C PRO A 275 5.23 16.99 16.47
N ARG A 276 3.96 17.23 16.83
CA ARG A 276 3.57 18.46 17.52
C ARG A 276 4.12 18.44 18.95
N GLU A 277 4.19 19.61 19.59
CA GLU A 277 4.48 19.68 21.02
C GLU A 277 3.57 18.72 21.83
N GLY A 278 4.20 17.92 22.68
CA GLY A 278 3.51 16.90 23.49
C GLY A 278 3.19 15.59 22.76
N GLU A 279 3.50 15.46 21.47
CA GLU A 279 3.31 14.22 20.72
C GLU A 279 4.59 13.40 20.63
N ARG A 280 4.42 12.07 20.64
CA ARG A 280 5.43 11.11 20.21
C ARG A 280 4.99 10.47 18.91
N VAL A 281 5.82 10.54 17.87
CA VAL A 281 5.57 9.91 16.57
C VAL A 281 6.54 8.75 16.39
N SER A 282 5.98 7.55 16.25
CA SER A 282 6.73 6.30 16.06
C SER A 282 6.43 5.68 14.70
N LEU A 283 7.46 5.34 13.93
CA LEU A 283 7.36 4.56 12.70
C LEU A 283 7.50 3.07 13.03
N TRP A 284 6.56 2.25 12.56
CA TRP A 284 6.63 0.78 12.66
C TRP A 284 7.30 0.20 11.43
N ILE A 285 8.55 -0.24 11.59
CA ILE A 285 9.33 -0.90 10.55
C ILE A 285 8.99 -2.39 10.57
N GLN A 286 8.40 -2.90 9.49
CA GLN A 286 8.01 -4.30 9.34
C GLN A 286 8.90 -4.96 8.28
N ASN A 287 10.06 -5.50 8.68
CA ASN A 287 10.94 -6.18 7.74
C ASN A 287 10.13 -7.22 6.96
N SER A 288 10.04 -7.06 5.64
CA SER A 288 9.13 -7.88 4.83
C SER A 288 9.84 -9.08 4.21
N HIS A 289 11.07 -9.36 4.65
CA HIS A 289 11.99 -10.29 3.99
C HIS A 289 12.57 -11.34 4.94
N PRO A 290 13.00 -12.49 4.40
CA PRO A 290 13.63 -13.56 5.17
C PRO A 290 15.11 -13.28 5.54
N THR A 291 15.58 -12.05 5.36
CA THR A 291 16.94 -11.61 5.63
C THR A 291 16.92 -10.42 6.59
N PRO A 292 17.89 -10.28 7.50
CA PRO A 292 17.95 -9.12 8.37
C PRO A 292 18.22 -7.83 7.58
N ILE A 293 17.57 -6.74 7.98
CA ILE A 293 17.96 -5.38 7.58
C ILE A 293 19.26 -5.05 8.31
N PRO A 294 20.35 -4.70 7.62
CA PRO A 294 21.60 -4.30 8.28
C PRO A 294 21.46 -3.01 9.08
N ALA A 295 22.26 -2.86 10.14
CA ALA A 295 22.36 -1.59 10.86
C ALA A 295 22.76 -0.45 9.90
N GLY A 296 22.14 0.71 10.09
CA GLY A 296 22.36 1.88 9.23
C GLY A 296 21.73 1.81 7.83
N ALA A 297 21.01 0.72 7.49
CA ALA A 297 20.39 0.59 6.17
C ALA A 297 19.08 1.36 6.03
N VAL A 298 18.40 1.66 7.14
CA VAL A 298 17.15 2.40 7.22
C VAL A 298 17.39 3.70 7.99
N GLY A 299 16.72 4.78 7.60
CA GLY A 299 16.87 6.07 8.25
C GLY A 299 15.76 7.05 7.91
N LEU A 300 15.88 8.26 8.43
CA LEU A 300 14.99 9.37 8.19
C LEU A 300 15.80 10.60 7.75
N ASN A 301 15.21 11.44 6.93
CA ASN A 301 15.63 12.81 6.70
C ASN A 301 14.42 13.73 6.74
N LEU A 302 14.62 14.98 7.15
CA LEU A 302 13.59 16.01 6.95
C LEU A 302 13.36 16.17 5.44
N MET A 303 12.10 16.31 5.04
CA MET A 303 11.72 16.48 3.63
C MET A 303 12.54 17.60 2.99
N GLY A 304 13.19 17.31 1.87
CA GLY A 304 14.08 18.24 1.16
C GLY A 304 15.48 18.45 1.75
N SER A 305 15.79 17.82 2.89
CA SER A 305 17.15 17.82 3.47
C SER A 305 17.96 16.61 2.97
N PRO A 306 19.26 16.79 2.65
CA PRO A 306 20.16 15.68 2.34
C PRO A 306 20.69 14.96 3.60
N GLU A 307 20.44 15.49 4.80
CA GLU A 307 20.93 14.91 6.05
C GLU A 307 20.09 13.70 6.47
N ILE A 308 20.62 12.50 6.21
CA ILE A 308 20.01 11.23 6.62
C ILE A 308 20.58 10.83 7.98
N ARG A 309 19.69 10.64 8.97
CA ARG A 309 20.01 10.03 10.27
C ARG A 309 19.47 8.61 10.28
N VAL A 310 20.30 7.65 10.69
CA VAL A 310 20.03 6.23 10.46
C VAL A 310 19.67 5.49 11.74
N LEU A 311 18.90 4.41 11.59
CA LEU A 311 18.67 3.42 12.63
C LEU A 311 19.92 2.55 12.77
N ASP A 312 20.72 2.81 13.81
CA ASP A 312 21.97 2.07 14.07
C ASP A 312 21.74 0.75 14.81
N ARG A 313 20.81 -0.06 14.30
CA ARG A 313 20.61 -1.44 14.72
C ARG A 313 20.10 -2.28 13.56
N ALA A 314 20.49 -3.55 13.53
CA ALA A 314 19.92 -4.50 12.59
C ALA A 314 18.47 -4.83 12.99
N VAL A 315 17.63 -5.09 11.99
CA VAL A 315 16.25 -5.57 12.19
C VAL A 315 16.19 -7.01 11.67
N PRO A 316 15.91 -8.01 12.52
CA PRO A 316 15.87 -9.42 12.10
C PRO A 316 14.88 -9.68 10.95
N ALA A 317 15.04 -10.81 10.27
CA ALA A 317 14.10 -11.29 9.26
C ALA A 317 12.67 -11.28 9.80
N PHE A 318 11.71 -10.73 9.05
CA PHE A 318 10.30 -10.60 9.43
C PHE A 318 9.98 -9.82 10.72
N ALA A 319 10.97 -9.23 11.38
CA ALA A 319 10.78 -8.52 12.64
C ALA A 319 10.02 -7.20 12.47
N THR A 320 9.33 -6.81 13.54
CA THR A 320 8.60 -5.54 13.63
C THR A 320 9.21 -4.67 14.73
N VAL A 321 9.67 -3.49 14.36
CA VAL A 321 10.47 -2.63 15.23
C VAL A 321 9.90 -1.21 15.25
N GLU A 322 9.72 -0.66 16.45
CA GLU A 322 9.38 0.76 16.66
C GLU A 322 10.61 1.65 16.44
N LEU A 323 10.46 2.71 15.67
CA LEU A 323 11.41 3.81 15.55
C LEU A 323 10.74 5.11 15.98
N ASP A 324 11.06 5.60 17.17
CA ASP A 324 10.66 6.95 17.61
C ASP A 324 11.41 7.99 16.79
N THR A 325 10.68 8.85 16.08
CA THR A 325 11.26 9.91 15.25
C THR A 325 12.16 10.87 16.07
N ALA A 326 11.85 11.09 17.34
CA ALA A 326 12.61 11.96 18.22
C ALA A 326 13.99 11.38 18.61
N SER A 327 14.20 10.07 18.47
CA SER A 327 15.52 9.47 18.70
C SER A 327 16.53 9.85 17.61
N LEU A 328 16.03 10.22 16.42
CA LEU A 328 16.85 10.69 15.31
C LEU A 328 16.78 12.21 15.17
N PHE A 329 15.60 12.81 15.32
CA PHE A 329 15.37 14.25 15.13
C PHE A 329 14.61 14.86 16.33
N PRO A 330 15.27 15.03 17.50
CA PRO A 330 14.64 15.63 18.68
C PRO A 330 14.19 17.08 18.49
N GLU A 331 14.70 17.76 17.47
CA GLU A 331 14.39 19.15 17.11
C GLU A 331 13.23 19.30 16.12
N ALA A 332 12.85 18.24 15.41
CA ALA A 332 11.82 18.32 14.37
C ALA A 332 10.44 18.58 14.97
N ARG A 333 9.68 19.51 14.39
CA ARG A 333 8.34 19.88 14.87
C ARG A 333 7.36 19.97 13.72
N TRP A 334 6.11 19.58 13.96
CA TRP A 334 5.00 19.86 13.05
C TRP A 334 4.98 21.36 12.69
N PRO A 335 4.81 21.75 11.39
CA PRO A 335 4.35 20.93 10.27
C PRO A 335 5.45 20.24 9.45
N GLN A 336 6.69 20.17 9.92
CA GLN A 336 7.75 19.46 9.19
C GLN A 336 7.35 18.00 8.95
N GLN A 337 7.90 17.41 7.89
CA GLN A 337 7.64 16.03 7.47
C GLN A 337 8.97 15.32 7.23
N PHE A 338 8.95 14.00 7.37
CA PHE A 338 10.08 13.14 7.11
C PHE A 338 9.90 12.37 5.80
N GLU A 339 11.04 12.13 5.17
CA GLU A 339 11.24 11.09 4.17
C GLU A 339 11.90 9.88 4.88
N VAL A 340 11.38 8.69 4.59
CA VAL A 340 11.83 7.42 5.15
C VAL A 340 12.74 6.74 4.13
N GLN A 341 14.01 6.58 4.49
CA GLN A 341 14.99 5.81 3.73
C GLN A 341 14.78 4.33 4.03
N ALA A 342 14.05 3.62 3.16
CA ALA A 342 13.61 2.24 3.39
C ALA A 342 14.41 1.20 2.62
N GLY A 343 15.00 1.56 1.48
CA GLY A 343 15.91 0.70 0.72
C GLY A 343 15.31 -0.63 0.27
N ARG A 344 13.99 -0.67 0.02
CA ARG A 344 13.20 -1.86 -0.35
C ARG A 344 13.20 -2.97 0.68
N HIS A 345 13.46 -2.68 1.95
CA HIS A 345 13.48 -3.69 3.03
C HIS A 345 12.10 -4.05 3.59
N PHE A 346 11.11 -3.16 3.45
CA PHE A 346 9.78 -3.36 4.01
C PHE A 346 8.71 -2.77 3.11
N VAL A 347 7.51 -3.35 3.14
CA VAL A 347 6.30 -2.77 2.52
C VAL A 347 5.83 -1.53 3.27
N ARG A 348 4.77 -0.87 2.77
CA ARG A 348 4.27 0.41 3.29
C ARG A 348 4.18 0.45 4.82
N PRO A 349 5.01 1.26 5.50
CA PRO A 349 5.06 1.29 6.95
C PRO A 349 3.90 2.12 7.53
N ARG A 350 3.52 1.78 8.75
CA ARG A 350 2.56 2.54 9.56
C ARG A 350 3.30 3.41 10.55
N TYR A 351 2.69 4.51 10.95
CA TYR A 351 3.14 5.29 12.09
C TYR A 351 2.03 5.43 13.11
N GLU A 352 2.43 5.46 14.38
CA GLU A 352 1.56 5.72 15.52
C GLU A 352 1.95 7.04 16.15
N ILE A 353 0.95 7.85 16.51
CA ILE A 353 1.14 9.08 17.25
C ILE A 353 0.46 8.94 18.60
N VAL A 354 1.21 9.17 19.66
CA VAL A 354 0.72 9.22 21.04
C VAL A 354 0.74 10.67 21.50
N ALA A 355 -0.42 11.23 21.81
CA ALA A 355 -0.55 12.58 22.35
C ALA A 355 -0.25 12.60 23.87
N ALA A 356 -0.02 13.80 24.41
CA ALA A 356 0.33 14.00 25.82
C ALA A 356 -0.74 13.49 26.81
N ASP A 357 -2.00 13.45 26.38
CA ASP A 357 -3.13 12.93 27.15
C ASP A 357 -3.29 11.40 27.06
N GLY A 358 -2.38 10.72 26.32
CA GLY A 358 -2.38 9.28 26.10
C GLY A 358 -3.20 8.82 24.90
N ARG A 359 -3.96 9.72 24.23
CA ARG A 359 -4.71 9.36 23.01
C ARG A 359 -3.77 8.93 21.91
N ARG A 360 -4.21 7.91 21.16
CA ARG A 360 -3.43 7.31 20.09
C ARG A 360 -4.15 7.43 18.77
N ARG A 361 -3.35 7.59 17.72
CA ARG A 361 -3.82 7.46 16.35
C ARG A 361 -2.80 6.77 15.48
N MET A 362 -3.29 6.08 14.46
CA MET A 362 -2.44 5.43 13.48
C MET A 362 -2.78 5.88 12.07
N ALA A 363 -1.75 6.02 11.26
CA ALA A 363 -1.82 6.26 9.83
C ALA A 363 -0.65 5.54 9.13
N HIS A 364 -0.48 5.74 7.84
CA HIS A 364 0.61 5.14 7.07
C HIS A 364 1.37 6.18 6.26
N ALA A 365 2.67 5.93 6.06
CA ALA A 365 3.42 6.65 5.05
C ALA A 365 3.02 6.15 3.65
N ASN A 366 3.37 6.86 2.59
CA ASN A 366 3.09 6.45 1.22
C ASN A 366 4.37 6.28 0.41
N VAL A 367 4.28 5.48 -0.65
CA VAL A 367 5.41 5.23 -1.55
C VAL A 367 5.80 6.54 -2.21
N GLU A 368 7.02 6.96 -1.96
CA GLU A 368 7.64 8.03 -2.73
C GLU A 368 8.19 7.44 -4.04
N ARG A 369 7.85 8.09 -5.15
CA ARG A 369 8.12 7.60 -6.51
C ARG A 369 9.49 8.09 -6.98
N THR A 370 10.39 7.14 -7.24
CA THR A 370 11.72 7.43 -7.83
C THR A 370 11.72 7.40 -9.36
N ASP A 371 10.65 6.89 -9.96
CA ASP A 371 10.50 6.72 -11.41
C ASP A 371 9.77 7.89 -12.09
N LEU A 372 9.07 8.71 -11.31
CA LEU A 372 8.38 9.89 -11.82
C LEU A 372 9.36 11.03 -12.15
N LYS A 373 9.03 11.78 -13.19
CA LYS A 373 9.77 12.95 -13.65
C LYS A 373 8.78 14.06 -13.99
N PRO A 374 9.17 15.34 -13.82
CA PRO A 374 8.37 16.45 -14.29
C PRO A 374 7.96 16.26 -15.76
N ASP A 375 6.67 16.42 -16.06
CA ASP A 375 6.16 16.42 -17.42
C ASP A 375 5.78 17.85 -17.84
N PRO A 376 6.57 18.48 -18.73
CA PRO A 376 6.29 19.84 -19.21
C PRO A 376 4.98 19.95 -20.02
N LYS A 377 4.35 18.83 -20.38
CA LYS A 377 3.03 18.83 -21.04
C LYS A 377 1.89 19.13 -20.07
N LEU A 378 2.02 18.83 -18.77
CA LEU A 378 0.93 19.01 -17.80
C LEU A 378 0.43 20.46 -17.71
N PRO A 379 1.29 21.48 -17.60
CA PRO A 379 0.86 22.88 -17.65
C PRO A 379 0.10 23.22 -18.95
N LEU A 380 0.58 22.73 -20.09
CA LEU A 380 0.00 22.98 -21.41
C LEU A 380 -1.39 22.34 -21.54
N LEU A 381 -1.56 21.12 -21.03
CA LEU A 381 -2.81 20.37 -21.11
C LEU A 381 -3.88 20.91 -20.15
N THR A 382 -3.47 21.48 -19.01
CA THR A 382 -4.39 21.99 -17.96
C THR A 382 -4.82 23.44 -18.25
N GLY A 383 -4.04 24.21 -19.00
CA GLY A 383 -4.45 25.52 -19.52
C GLY A 383 -3.53 26.70 -19.18
N GLY A 384 -2.24 26.46 -18.88
CA GLY A 384 -1.30 27.53 -18.51
C GLY A 384 -0.78 28.43 -19.65
N ALA A 385 -1.03 28.10 -20.92
CA ALA A 385 -0.43 28.84 -22.05
C ALA A 385 -1.21 28.89 -23.38
N VAL A 386 -2.26 28.08 -23.59
CA VAL A 386 -3.03 28.08 -24.84
C VAL A 386 -4.51 27.94 -24.50
N ASP A 387 -5.33 28.79 -25.14
CA ASP A 387 -6.77 28.89 -24.91
C ASP A 387 -7.46 27.52 -24.89
N LYS A 388 -7.89 27.13 -23.68
CA LYS A 388 -8.62 25.91 -23.27
C LYS A 388 -7.74 24.67 -23.09
N GLY A 389 -7.24 24.48 -21.86
CA GLY A 389 -6.71 23.19 -21.42
C GLY A 389 -7.69 22.05 -21.67
N VAL A 390 -7.21 20.98 -22.31
CA VAL A 390 -8.02 19.81 -22.72
C VAL A 390 -8.34 18.85 -21.58
N VAL A 391 -7.65 18.98 -20.44
CA VAL A 391 -7.89 18.14 -19.24
C VAL A 391 -8.51 18.92 -18.07
N GLY A 392 -8.94 20.16 -18.29
CA GLY A 392 -9.58 21.01 -17.27
C GLY A 392 -8.70 21.20 -16.03
N LYS A 393 -9.16 20.77 -14.84
CA LYS A 393 -8.37 20.84 -13.58
C LYS A 393 -7.16 19.90 -13.55
N GLY A 394 -7.07 18.92 -14.46
CA GLY A 394 -6.00 17.93 -14.48
C GLY A 394 -6.06 17.00 -13.25
N HIS A 395 -4.96 16.87 -12.53
CA HIS A 395 -4.86 16.05 -11.32
C HIS A 395 -5.54 16.73 -10.13
N ILE A 396 -6.40 15.98 -9.44
CA ILE A 396 -7.16 16.43 -8.27
C ILE A 396 -6.83 15.48 -7.12
N LEU A 397 -6.49 16.03 -5.95
CA LEU A 397 -6.50 15.30 -4.69
C LEU A 397 -7.66 15.83 -3.84
N PRO A 398 -8.77 15.07 -3.74
CA PRO A 398 -9.92 15.47 -2.95
C PRO A 398 -9.79 14.97 -1.49
N ALA A 399 -10.16 15.83 -0.53
CA ALA A 399 -10.27 15.46 0.88
C ALA A 399 -11.55 16.05 1.51
N PRO A 400 -12.25 15.33 2.41
CA PRO A 400 -13.43 15.81 3.09
C PRO A 400 -13.17 17.11 3.83
N LEU A 401 -14.14 18.02 3.77
CA LEU A 401 -14.41 18.98 4.83
C LEU A 401 -15.56 18.36 5.63
N LEU A 402 -15.23 17.66 6.72
CA LEU A 402 -16.23 17.03 7.58
C LEU A 402 -17.12 18.08 8.27
N PRO A 403 -18.28 17.69 8.85
CA PRO A 403 -19.13 18.60 9.59
C PRO A 403 -18.36 19.45 10.60
N MET A 404 -18.23 20.74 10.30
CA MET A 404 -17.33 21.67 11.01
C MET A 404 -17.73 21.92 12.47
N GLY A 405 -18.97 21.61 12.84
CA GLY A 405 -19.43 21.65 14.23
C GLY A 405 -18.82 20.58 15.13
N ARG A 406 -18.16 19.57 14.55
CA ARG A 406 -17.46 18.51 15.29
C ARG A 406 -16.01 18.33 14.87
N TRP A 407 -15.66 18.57 13.61
CA TRP A 407 -14.30 18.30 13.13
C TRP A 407 -13.64 19.53 12.50
N ARG A 408 -12.40 19.77 12.92
CA ARG A 408 -11.46 20.67 12.25
C ARG A 408 -10.65 19.89 11.21
N THR A 409 -10.52 20.44 10.01
CA THR A 409 -9.76 19.83 8.89
C THR A 409 -8.49 20.64 8.64
N ILE A 410 -7.34 19.97 8.70
CA ILE A 410 -6.03 20.56 8.42
C ILE A 410 -5.37 19.77 7.29
N LEU A 411 -4.82 20.47 6.31
CA LEU A 411 -4.21 19.89 5.12
C LEU A 411 -2.77 20.36 4.98
N LEU A 412 -1.87 19.45 4.63
CA LEU A 412 -0.44 19.71 4.44
C LEU A 412 0.04 19.05 3.15
N PRO A 413 0.34 19.82 2.08
CA PRO A 413 0.94 19.26 0.87
C PRO A 413 2.24 18.51 1.16
N THR A 414 2.43 17.39 0.48
CA THR A 414 3.58 16.49 0.69
C THR A 414 4.23 16.17 -0.66
N PRO A 415 5.50 16.53 -0.86
CA PRO A 415 6.28 16.03 -1.99
C PRO A 415 6.42 14.50 -1.92
N MET A 416 6.16 13.81 -3.03
CA MET A 416 6.08 12.35 -3.12
C MET A 416 6.85 11.76 -4.30
N SER A 417 7.77 12.54 -4.86
CA SER A 417 8.70 12.11 -5.90
C SER A 417 10.04 12.78 -5.71
N THR A 418 11.13 12.05 -5.89
CA THR A 418 12.49 12.59 -5.72
C THR A 418 12.81 13.69 -6.74
N ALA A 419 12.02 13.78 -7.81
CA ALA A 419 12.16 14.82 -8.83
C ALA A 419 11.33 16.09 -8.52
N GLN A 420 10.49 16.08 -7.49
CA GLN A 420 9.75 17.26 -7.02
C GLN A 420 10.66 18.11 -6.12
N THR A 421 11.45 18.98 -6.73
CA THR A 421 12.23 20.01 -6.01
C THR A 421 11.39 21.23 -5.64
N GLU A 422 10.32 21.44 -6.38
CA GLU A 422 9.32 22.49 -6.19
C GLU A 422 7.93 21.93 -6.50
N LEU A 423 6.90 22.54 -5.91
CA LEU A 423 5.52 22.10 -5.94
C LEU A 423 4.58 23.31 -6.07
N PRO A 424 4.19 23.68 -7.30
CA PRO A 424 3.16 24.69 -7.53
C PRO A 424 1.78 24.12 -7.17
N VAL A 425 1.18 24.59 -6.08
CA VAL A 425 -0.06 23.99 -5.55
C VAL A 425 -1.02 25.02 -4.94
N LYS A 426 -2.31 24.76 -5.09
CA LYS A 426 -3.39 25.48 -4.42
C LYS A 426 -4.47 24.54 -3.91
N ALA A 427 -5.21 25.00 -2.90
CA ALA A 427 -6.38 24.35 -2.36
C ALA A 427 -7.65 25.13 -2.74
N VAL A 428 -8.67 24.44 -3.23
CA VAL A 428 -10.00 25.02 -3.48
C VAL A 428 -11.01 24.28 -2.64
N VAL A 429 -11.77 25.00 -1.82
CA VAL A 429 -12.81 24.43 -0.96
C VAL A 429 -14.15 24.55 -1.67
N TYR A 430 -14.91 23.45 -1.68
CA TYR A 430 -16.21 23.32 -2.30
C TYR A 430 -17.26 22.96 -1.25
N ASP A 431 -18.47 23.48 -1.43
CA ASP A 431 -19.64 23.00 -0.69
C ASP A 431 -20.09 21.62 -1.20
N ARG A 432 -21.09 21.05 -0.53
CA ARG A 432 -21.70 19.76 -0.92
C ARG A 432 -22.24 19.70 -2.36
N ASN A 433 -22.58 20.84 -2.96
CA ASN A 433 -23.14 20.90 -4.31
C ASN A 433 -22.07 21.16 -5.39
N GLY A 434 -20.81 21.32 -4.99
CA GLY A 434 -19.68 21.57 -5.89
C GLY A 434 -19.46 23.04 -6.23
N ALA A 435 -20.06 23.97 -5.47
CA ALA A 435 -19.76 25.40 -5.60
C ALA A 435 -18.49 25.74 -4.83
N ALA A 436 -17.54 26.42 -5.47
CA ALA A 436 -16.31 26.88 -4.80
C ALA A 436 -16.66 27.98 -3.78
N VAL A 437 -16.23 27.80 -2.53
CA VAL A 437 -16.52 28.73 -1.42
C VAL A 437 -15.28 29.50 -0.94
N ALA A 438 -14.08 28.93 -1.13
CA ALA A 438 -12.80 29.57 -0.80
C ALA A 438 -11.65 28.97 -1.61
N GLU A 439 -10.56 29.73 -1.74
CA GLU A 439 -9.30 29.29 -2.35
C GLU A 439 -8.12 29.74 -1.48
N HIS A 440 -7.11 28.89 -1.37
CA HIS A 440 -5.81 29.22 -0.79
C HIS A 440 -4.71 28.82 -1.77
N ARG A 441 -3.82 29.76 -2.09
CA ARG A 441 -2.68 29.54 -2.98
C ARG A 441 -1.42 29.43 -2.14
N PHE A 442 -0.78 28.27 -2.15
CA PHE A 442 0.49 28.07 -1.45
C PHE A 442 1.66 28.70 -2.22
N GLY A 443 1.46 28.96 -3.53
CA GLY A 443 2.52 29.36 -4.44
C GLY A 443 3.31 28.15 -4.93
N ASN A 444 4.58 28.38 -5.24
CA ASN A 444 5.52 27.32 -5.65
C ASN A 444 6.37 26.92 -4.45
N LEU A 445 5.87 25.96 -3.68
CA LEU A 445 6.55 25.46 -2.48
C LEU A 445 7.85 24.78 -2.86
N LYS A 446 8.94 25.05 -2.16
CA LYS A 446 10.14 24.20 -2.27
C LYS A 446 9.85 22.85 -1.61
N ARG A 447 10.59 21.82 -2.00
CA ARG A 447 10.50 20.50 -1.36
C ARG A 447 10.63 20.57 0.16
N SER A 448 11.49 21.45 0.67
CA SER A 448 11.71 21.65 2.12
C SER A 448 10.60 22.41 2.83
N ASP A 449 9.72 23.10 2.10
CA ASP A 449 8.70 23.94 2.68
C ASP A 449 7.58 23.04 3.23
N SER A 450 7.19 23.29 4.48
CA SER A 450 6.11 22.57 5.14
C SER A 450 5.08 23.58 5.62
N VAL A 451 4.00 23.73 4.85
CA VAL A 451 2.96 24.74 5.10
C VAL A 451 1.62 24.04 5.27
N ALA A 452 1.16 23.95 6.52
CA ALA A 452 -0.15 23.40 6.84
C ALA A 452 -1.24 24.49 6.71
N LEU A 453 -2.35 24.13 6.06
CA LEU A 453 -3.54 24.94 5.90
C LEU A 453 -4.65 24.44 6.83
N ASP A 454 -5.16 25.32 7.70
CA ASP A 454 -6.41 25.08 8.42
C ASP A 454 -7.59 25.36 7.48
N VAL A 455 -8.16 24.30 6.90
CA VAL A 455 -9.24 24.38 5.92
C VAL A 455 -10.53 24.84 6.58
N THR A 456 -10.82 24.37 7.80
CA THR A 456 -12.00 24.81 8.57
C THR A 456 -11.88 26.29 8.91
N GLY A 457 -10.71 26.75 9.34
CA GLY A 457 -10.43 28.17 9.60
C GLY A 457 -10.60 29.05 8.35
N LEU A 458 -10.15 28.56 7.17
CA LEU A 458 -10.29 29.29 5.90
C LEU A 458 -11.74 29.60 5.52
N VAL A 459 -12.69 28.75 5.93
CA VAL A 459 -14.12 28.89 5.60
C VAL A 459 -15.01 29.25 6.78
N ALA A 460 -14.44 29.57 7.95
CA ALA A 460 -15.20 29.84 9.17
C ALA A 460 -16.24 30.95 9.01
N ASP A 461 -15.92 32.01 8.24
CA ASP A 461 -16.82 33.14 7.97
C ASP A 461 -17.61 32.98 6.66
N LYS A 462 -17.63 31.78 6.07
CA LYS A 462 -18.33 31.49 4.81
C LYS A 462 -19.59 30.67 5.06
N ALA A 463 -20.61 30.90 4.23
CA ALA A 463 -21.81 30.07 4.24
C ALA A 463 -21.53 28.73 3.54
N VAL A 464 -21.19 27.70 4.31
CA VAL A 464 -21.06 26.31 3.82
C VAL A 464 -22.34 25.56 4.15
N ALA A 465 -23.12 25.22 3.12
CA ALA A 465 -24.40 24.51 3.29
C ALA A 465 -24.20 23.21 4.10
N ASP A 466 -25.04 23.00 5.14
CA ASP A 466 -24.98 21.90 6.11
C ASP A 466 -23.66 21.77 6.90
N GLY A 467 -22.72 22.71 6.74
CA GLY A 467 -21.45 22.75 7.46
C GLY A 467 -20.41 21.72 7.01
N TRP A 468 -20.54 21.14 5.82
CA TRP A 468 -19.57 20.18 5.26
C TRP A 468 -19.46 20.28 3.73
N GLY A 469 -18.40 19.71 3.17
CA GLY A 469 -18.07 19.75 1.74
C GLY A 469 -16.78 18.99 1.46
N HIS A 470 -15.91 19.52 0.59
CA HIS A 470 -14.58 18.96 0.37
C HIS A 470 -13.59 20.03 -0.07
N VAL A 471 -12.30 19.74 0.09
CA VAL A 471 -11.20 20.51 -0.47
C VAL A 471 -10.54 19.70 -1.59
N GLU A 472 -10.17 20.38 -2.68
CA GLU A 472 -9.37 19.82 -3.75
C GLU A 472 -8.00 20.50 -3.75
N LEU A 473 -6.93 19.70 -3.66
CA LEU A 473 -5.60 20.15 -4.09
C LEU A 473 -5.44 19.94 -5.58
N VAL A 474 -4.95 20.98 -6.25
CA VAL A 474 -4.64 21.00 -7.67
C VAL A 474 -3.32 21.75 -7.91
N TYR A 475 -2.68 21.49 -9.05
CA TYR A 475 -1.48 22.24 -9.43
C TYR A 475 -1.82 23.71 -9.70
N ASP A 476 -0.99 24.62 -9.20
CA ASP A 476 -1.12 26.07 -9.43
C ASP A 476 -0.14 26.53 -10.52
N PHE A 477 -0.50 26.31 -11.79
CA PHE A 477 0.40 26.57 -12.92
C PHE A 477 0.74 28.05 -13.17
N GLU A 478 0.07 28.97 -12.49
CA GLU A 478 0.45 30.38 -12.48
C GLU A 478 1.62 30.66 -11.52
N ALA A 479 1.80 29.84 -10.48
CA ALA A 479 2.90 29.96 -9.52
C ALA A 479 4.17 29.23 -9.97
N GLY A 480 4.05 28.16 -10.76
CA GLY A 480 5.18 27.39 -11.29
C GLY A 480 4.72 26.33 -12.28
N THR A 481 5.62 25.83 -13.13
CA THR A 481 5.26 24.91 -14.23
C THR A 481 5.72 23.47 -14.02
N VAL A 482 6.39 23.17 -12.91
CA VAL A 482 6.86 21.82 -12.57
C VAL A 482 5.71 21.00 -12.01
N ALA A 483 5.38 19.90 -12.67
CA ALA A 483 4.40 18.91 -12.22
C ALA A 483 4.77 17.53 -12.77
N ASP A 484 4.54 16.48 -12.00
CA ASP A 484 4.79 15.09 -12.39
C ASP A 484 3.52 14.21 -12.38
N GLY A 485 2.38 14.79 -11.99
CA GLY A 485 1.10 14.10 -11.89
C GLY A 485 0.84 13.41 -10.55
N TRP A 486 1.69 13.64 -9.55
CA TRP A 486 1.62 12.97 -8.25
C TRP A 486 1.51 13.97 -7.10
N LEU A 487 0.40 14.72 -7.05
CA LEU A 487 0.05 15.56 -5.90
C LEU A 487 -0.33 14.68 -4.73
N HIS A 488 0.12 15.05 -3.54
CA HIS A 488 -0.17 14.33 -2.31
C HIS A 488 -0.28 15.30 -1.13
N ALA A 489 -0.95 14.86 -0.08
CA ALA A 489 -1.00 15.59 1.18
C ALA A 489 -1.19 14.65 2.37
N LEU A 490 -0.75 15.13 3.54
CA LEU A 490 -1.25 14.68 4.83
C LEU A 490 -2.49 15.49 5.20
N VAL A 491 -3.55 14.82 5.61
CA VAL A 491 -4.78 15.46 6.06
C VAL A 491 -5.09 14.98 7.47
N ARG A 492 -5.30 15.94 8.38
CA ARG A 492 -5.63 15.71 9.78
C ARG A 492 -7.05 16.18 10.05
N TYR A 493 -7.79 15.35 10.76
CA TYR A 493 -9.13 15.64 11.25
C TYR A 493 -9.08 15.61 12.77
N GLU A 494 -9.41 16.72 13.41
CA GLU A 494 -9.41 16.86 14.87
C GLU A 494 -10.85 17.03 15.35
N ASP A 495 -11.31 16.17 16.24
CA ASP A 495 -12.60 16.34 16.92
C ASP A 495 -12.47 17.50 17.92
N VAL A 496 -13.22 18.57 17.70
CA VAL A 496 -13.10 19.81 18.47
C VAL A 496 -13.58 19.68 19.91
N ASN A 497 -14.36 18.64 20.23
CA ASN A 497 -14.89 18.41 21.57
C ASN A 497 -13.96 17.53 22.41
N THR A 498 -13.35 16.52 21.78
CA THR A 498 -12.56 15.52 22.51
C THR A 498 -11.05 15.63 22.29
N GLY A 499 -10.61 16.34 21.26
CA GLY A 499 -9.22 16.37 20.83
C GLY A 499 -8.75 15.10 20.12
N HIS A 500 -9.65 14.13 19.85
CA HIS A 500 -9.29 12.93 19.08
C HIS A 500 -8.89 13.31 17.67
N VAL A 501 -7.86 12.67 17.12
CA VAL A 501 -7.38 12.97 15.77
C VAL A 501 -7.32 11.71 14.91
N ALA A 502 -7.76 11.84 13.66
CA ALA A 502 -7.49 10.87 12.60
C ALA A 502 -6.62 11.50 11.51
N GLU A 503 -5.68 10.74 10.96
CA GLU A 503 -4.81 11.18 9.87
C GLU A 503 -4.94 10.26 8.67
N THR A 504 -4.93 10.83 7.47
CA THR A 504 -5.03 10.11 6.21
C THR A 504 -4.13 10.77 5.17
N SER A 505 -3.72 10.02 4.16
CA SER A 505 -2.96 10.54 3.04
C SER A 505 -3.17 9.68 1.79
N PHE A 506 -3.32 10.34 0.63
CA PHE A 506 -3.50 9.68 -0.66
C PHE A 506 -3.01 10.55 -1.83
N GLY A 507 -2.82 9.96 -3.01
CA GLY A 507 -2.34 10.64 -4.21
C GLY A 507 -3.46 11.17 -5.11
N SER A 508 -3.17 12.19 -5.91
CA SER A 508 -4.10 12.71 -6.91
C SER A 508 -4.29 11.76 -8.09
N HIS A 509 -5.44 11.88 -8.74
CA HIS A 509 -5.70 11.31 -10.07
C HIS A 509 -6.41 12.33 -10.96
N MET A 510 -6.55 12.03 -12.25
CA MET A 510 -7.56 12.72 -13.06
C MET A 510 -8.88 11.96 -12.97
N PHE A 511 -9.99 12.69 -12.87
CA PHE A 511 -11.31 12.11 -12.62
C PHE A 511 -12.31 12.57 -13.66
N ASN A 512 -13.23 11.68 -14.04
CA ASN A 512 -14.45 12.01 -14.79
C ASN A 512 -14.22 12.95 -15.98
N MET A 513 -13.35 12.50 -16.89
CA MET A 513 -13.06 13.14 -18.16
C MET A 513 -13.04 12.09 -19.26
N ALA A 514 -13.45 12.47 -20.47
CA ALA A 514 -13.47 11.57 -21.62
C ALA A 514 -12.07 11.37 -22.24
N MET A 515 -11.20 12.37 -22.10
CA MET A 515 -9.84 12.33 -22.61
C MET A 515 -8.99 11.39 -21.73
N ILE A 516 -7.99 10.78 -22.34
CA ILE A 516 -7.01 9.93 -21.64
C ILE A 516 -5.66 10.65 -21.71
N TYR A 517 -4.99 10.73 -20.56
CA TYR A 517 -3.61 11.16 -20.50
C TYR A 517 -2.81 10.10 -19.76
N ARG A 518 -1.95 9.38 -20.50
CA ARG A 518 -1.23 8.20 -20.02
C ARG A 518 -2.20 7.13 -19.49
N ASP A 519 -2.12 6.79 -18.22
CA ASP A 519 -2.94 5.84 -17.51
C ASP A 519 -4.15 6.48 -16.80
N GLU A 520 -4.37 7.79 -16.96
CA GLU A 520 -5.46 8.53 -16.34
C GLU A 520 -6.64 8.82 -17.30
N PRO A 521 -7.90 8.84 -16.82
CA PRO A 521 -8.36 8.42 -15.49
C PRO A 521 -8.09 6.94 -15.19
N GLN A 522 -7.48 6.66 -14.03
CA GLN A 522 -7.03 5.32 -13.67
C GLN A 522 -8.14 4.25 -13.73
N SER A 523 -7.82 3.10 -14.32
CA SER A 523 -8.66 1.89 -14.36
C SER A 523 -7.94 0.71 -13.69
N TYR A 524 -8.59 0.04 -12.73
CA TYR A 524 -8.01 -1.08 -11.99
C TYR A 524 -8.06 -2.44 -12.72
N HIS A 525 -8.88 -2.56 -13.77
CA HIS A 525 -9.13 -3.84 -14.47
C HIS A 525 -8.83 -3.76 -15.98
N GLY A 526 -8.13 -2.72 -16.44
CA GLY A 526 -7.81 -2.59 -17.87
C GLY A 526 -7.24 -1.24 -18.25
N ARG A 527 -7.36 -0.92 -19.54
CA ARG A 527 -6.94 0.38 -20.05
C ARG A 527 -7.85 1.50 -19.52
N PRO A 528 -7.33 2.71 -19.30
CA PRO A 528 -8.16 3.89 -19.05
C PRO A 528 -9.17 4.12 -20.20
N PRO A 529 -10.28 4.84 -19.94
CA PRO A 529 -10.55 5.56 -18.69
C PRO A 529 -11.35 4.70 -17.69
N GLY A 530 -10.98 4.73 -16.41
CA GLY A 530 -11.76 4.11 -15.34
C GLY A 530 -12.87 5.04 -14.85
N LEU A 531 -14.02 5.04 -15.52
CA LEU A 531 -15.13 5.98 -15.27
C LEU A 531 -16.29 5.35 -14.47
N SER A 532 -15.98 4.35 -13.66
CA SER A 532 -16.95 3.67 -12.81
C SER A 532 -16.42 3.51 -11.40
N THR A 533 -17.35 3.45 -10.45
CA THR A 533 -17.08 3.31 -9.03
C THR A 533 -17.49 1.93 -8.56
N ARG A 534 -16.58 1.30 -7.84
CA ARG A 534 -16.86 0.14 -6.99
C ARG A 534 -16.01 0.26 -5.73
N LEU A 535 -16.57 0.82 -4.66
CA LEU A 535 -15.86 1.01 -3.38
C LEU A 535 -16.37 0.06 -2.32
N PHE A 536 -15.47 -0.31 -1.41
CA PHE A 536 -15.76 -1.10 -0.23
C PHE A 536 -15.84 -0.19 1.00
N LEU A 537 -17.06 -0.01 1.52
CA LEU A 537 -17.26 0.66 2.80
C LEU A 537 -17.36 -0.41 3.90
N ARG A 538 -16.26 -0.61 4.61
CA ARG A 538 -16.21 -1.39 5.86
C ARG A 538 -17.08 -0.72 6.93
N LEU A 539 -17.94 -1.49 7.58
CA LEU A 539 -18.75 -1.02 8.70
C LEU A 539 -18.07 -1.35 10.05
N GLY A 540 -18.29 -0.49 11.03
CA GLY A 540 -17.92 -0.73 12.42
C GLY A 540 -18.73 -1.83 13.07
N THR A 541 -18.12 -2.54 14.02
CA THR A 541 -18.84 -3.49 14.87
C THR A 541 -19.59 -2.74 15.97
N ALA A 542 -20.77 -3.23 16.35
CA ALA A 542 -21.52 -2.66 17.46
C ALA A 542 -20.61 -2.51 18.72
N PRO A 543 -20.69 -1.40 19.45
CA PRO A 543 -21.67 -0.31 19.34
C PRO A 543 -21.28 0.82 18.36
N TRP A 544 -20.23 0.67 17.56
CA TRP A 544 -19.78 1.74 16.68
C TRP A 544 -20.77 2.07 15.57
N ASP A 545 -20.85 3.35 15.22
CA ASP A 545 -21.44 3.78 13.96
C ASP A 545 -20.36 3.93 12.89
N THR A 546 -20.76 4.01 11.63
CA THR A 546 -19.89 4.22 10.47
C THR A 546 -20.27 5.51 9.77
N LEU A 547 -19.29 6.34 9.48
CA LEU A 547 -19.44 7.51 8.63
C LEU A 547 -18.83 7.27 7.26
N CYS A 548 -19.37 7.96 6.26
CA CYS A 548 -18.86 7.92 4.90
C CYS A 548 -18.92 9.31 4.28
N HIS A 549 -17.86 9.68 3.57
CA HIS A 549 -17.83 10.88 2.75
C HIS A 549 -17.46 10.50 1.32
N LEU A 550 -18.37 10.74 0.37
CA LEU A 550 -18.14 10.52 -1.04
C LEU A 550 -17.94 11.86 -1.73
N VAL A 551 -16.88 11.97 -2.53
CA VAL A 551 -16.60 13.13 -3.38
C VAL A 551 -16.77 12.69 -4.83
N TYR A 552 -17.39 13.54 -5.65
CA TYR A 552 -17.50 13.37 -7.08
C TYR A 552 -16.56 14.35 -7.79
N PRO A 553 -15.23 14.13 -7.71
CA PRO A 553 -14.26 15.02 -8.36
C PRO A 553 -14.40 14.94 -9.87
N ALA A 554 -14.21 16.05 -10.58
CA ALA A 554 -14.24 16.05 -12.03
C ALA A 554 -13.18 17.00 -12.60
N SER A 555 -12.27 16.45 -13.40
CA SER A 555 -11.22 17.20 -14.08
C SER A 555 -11.82 18.07 -15.19
N THR A 556 -12.83 17.56 -15.89
CA THR A 556 -13.62 18.32 -16.88
C THR A 556 -15.11 18.24 -16.56
N GLN A 557 -15.96 19.00 -17.26
CA GLN A 557 -17.40 18.84 -17.14
C GLN A 557 -17.83 17.39 -17.42
N TRP A 558 -18.65 16.81 -16.54
CA TRP A 558 -19.17 15.45 -16.64
C TRP A 558 -20.70 15.42 -16.41
N HIS A 559 -21.29 14.25 -16.17
CA HIS A 559 -22.71 14.11 -15.86
C HIS A 559 -23.09 14.92 -14.62
N ALA A 560 -24.16 15.72 -14.71
CA ALA A 560 -24.54 16.66 -13.64
C ALA A 560 -24.77 16.00 -12.28
N LEU A 561 -25.27 14.76 -12.26
CA LEU A 561 -25.53 13.97 -11.06
C LEU A 561 -24.92 12.57 -11.23
N SER A 562 -24.49 11.98 -10.12
CA SER A 562 -24.11 10.57 -10.05
C SER A 562 -25.35 9.66 -9.95
N ASP A 563 -25.23 8.39 -10.39
CA ASP A 563 -26.25 7.35 -10.21
C ASP A 563 -25.76 6.29 -9.21
N THR A 564 -25.51 6.74 -7.98
CA THR A 564 -24.80 5.94 -6.98
C THR A 564 -25.74 5.02 -6.22
N LYS A 565 -25.41 3.72 -6.18
CA LYS A 565 -26.11 2.70 -5.38
C LYS A 565 -25.29 2.36 -4.14
N LEU A 566 -25.92 2.42 -2.97
CA LEU A 566 -25.39 1.91 -1.70
C LEU A 566 -26.03 0.56 -1.43
N ILE A 567 -25.24 -0.52 -1.47
CA ILE A 567 -25.73 -1.89 -1.39
C ILE A 567 -25.22 -2.51 -0.08
N LEU A 568 -26.08 -2.63 0.92
CA LEU A 568 -25.77 -3.27 2.19
C LEU A 568 -25.70 -4.79 2.01
N ARG A 569 -24.58 -5.38 2.40
CA ARG A 569 -24.32 -6.82 2.29
C ARG A 569 -24.01 -7.42 3.65
N ARG A 570 -24.55 -8.62 3.89
CA ARG A 570 -24.19 -9.48 5.02
C ARG A 570 -22.78 -10.03 4.84
N ARG A 571 -22.24 -10.59 5.93
CA ARG A 571 -20.97 -11.32 5.93
C ARG A 571 -20.86 -12.41 4.86
N ASP A 572 -21.97 -13.07 4.51
CA ASP A 572 -22.03 -14.13 3.50
C ASP A 572 -22.12 -13.60 2.05
N GLY A 573 -22.08 -12.29 1.87
CA GLY A 573 -22.18 -11.63 0.56
C GLY A 573 -23.61 -11.38 0.09
N VAL A 574 -24.64 -11.80 0.84
CA VAL A 574 -26.04 -11.58 0.47
C VAL A 574 -26.41 -10.11 0.62
N GLU A 575 -27.06 -9.55 -0.41
CA GLU A 575 -27.62 -8.19 -0.36
C GLU A 575 -28.85 -8.14 0.55
N VAL A 576 -28.85 -7.18 1.47
CA VAL A 576 -29.93 -6.93 2.43
C VAL A 576 -30.81 -5.78 1.98
N ALA A 577 -30.17 -4.70 1.56
CA ALA A 577 -30.83 -3.46 1.23
C ALA A 577 -30.04 -2.69 0.17
N ARG A 578 -30.76 -1.86 -0.57
CA ARG A 578 -30.20 -1.00 -1.61
C ARG A 578 -30.81 0.39 -1.51
N LYS A 579 -29.96 1.41 -1.45
CA LYS A 579 -30.36 2.83 -1.47
C LYS A 579 -29.76 3.53 -2.68
N GLN A 580 -30.49 4.53 -3.17
CA GLN A 580 -30.02 5.46 -4.18
C GLN A 580 -29.40 6.68 -3.50
N LEU A 581 -28.31 7.19 -4.06
CA LEU A 581 -27.73 8.46 -3.71
C LEU A 581 -27.34 9.22 -4.99
N GLU A 582 -27.67 10.49 -5.06
CA GLU A 582 -27.23 11.39 -6.13
C GLU A 582 -26.26 12.42 -5.54
N ILE A 583 -25.13 12.62 -6.22
CA ILE A 583 -24.12 13.60 -5.87
C ILE A 583 -23.94 14.53 -7.07
N PRO A 584 -24.02 15.86 -6.90
CA PRO A 584 -23.68 16.80 -7.96
C PRO A 584 -22.24 16.65 -8.45
N CYS A 585 -22.02 16.81 -9.76
CA CYS A 585 -20.68 16.83 -10.34
C CYS A 585 -19.82 17.90 -9.67
N GLY A 586 -18.65 17.50 -9.18
CA GLY A 586 -17.77 18.38 -8.42
C GLY A 586 -18.21 18.60 -6.96
N GLY A 587 -19.31 17.99 -6.52
CA GLY A 587 -19.83 18.04 -5.15
C GLY A 587 -19.45 16.83 -4.31
N SER A 588 -20.06 16.71 -3.14
CA SER A 588 -19.80 15.62 -2.20
C SER A 588 -21.02 15.26 -1.34
N ARG A 589 -20.94 14.14 -0.62
CA ARG A 589 -21.96 13.66 0.30
C ARG A 589 -21.36 13.06 1.55
N PHE A 590 -21.70 13.63 2.70
CA PHE A 590 -21.51 13.03 4.01
C PHE A 590 -22.78 12.27 4.45
N TRP A 591 -22.62 11.09 5.05
CA TRP A 591 -23.73 10.33 5.64
C TRP A 591 -23.25 9.32 6.70
N ARG A 592 -24.16 8.88 7.58
CA ARG A 592 -23.91 7.84 8.59
C ARG A 592 -24.71 6.57 8.32
N TYR A 593 -24.13 5.41 8.63
CA TYR A 593 -24.74 4.10 8.41
C TYR A 593 -26.07 3.96 9.18
N HIS A 594 -26.11 4.41 10.43
CA HIS A 594 -27.32 4.34 11.26
C HIS A 594 -28.46 5.24 10.76
N GLU A 595 -28.15 6.29 10.00
CA GLU A 595 -29.13 7.20 9.40
C GLU A 595 -29.59 6.70 8.02
N MET A 596 -28.68 6.10 7.25
CA MET A 596 -28.95 5.65 5.87
C MET A 596 -29.76 4.35 5.82
N PHE A 597 -29.56 3.44 6.77
CA PHE A 597 -30.23 2.15 6.83
C PHE A 597 -31.06 2.03 8.10
N SER A 598 -32.31 1.58 7.92
CA SER A 598 -33.25 1.38 9.02
C SER A 598 -32.74 0.32 10.00
N GLU A 599 -33.17 0.38 11.25
CA GLU A 599 -32.80 -0.60 12.28
C GLU A 599 -33.06 -2.05 11.84
N ALA A 600 -34.19 -2.32 11.17
CA ALA A 600 -34.49 -3.64 10.64
C ALA A 600 -33.48 -4.11 9.56
N GLU A 601 -33.06 -3.21 8.66
CA GLU A 601 -32.01 -3.51 7.67
C GLU A 601 -30.66 -3.76 8.34
N ARG A 602 -30.32 -3.01 9.40
CA ARG A 602 -29.07 -3.17 10.15
C ARG A 602 -29.05 -4.50 10.92
N ILE A 603 -30.15 -4.85 11.58
CA ILE A 603 -30.31 -6.16 12.25
C ILE A 603 -30.20 -7.30 11.24
N ALA A 604 -30.84 -7.18 10.07
CA ALA A 604 -30.76 -8.18 9.02
C ALA A 604 -29.34 -8.33 8.42
N ALA A 605 -28.58 -7.24 8.37
CA ALA A 605 -27.19 -7.27 7.93
C ALA A 605 -26.25 -7.94 8.94
N GLY A 606 -26.48 -7.71 10.23
CA GLY A 606 -25.71 -8.31 11.31
C GLY A 606 -24.23 -7.90 11.31
N ASP A 607 -23.44 -8.62 12.10
CA ASP A 607 -22.02 -8.33 12.27
C ASP A 607 -21.21 -8.57 11.00
N HIS A 608 -20.16 -7.77 10.83
CA HIS A 608 -19.24 -7.83 9.69
C HIS A 608 -19.93 -7.65 8.33
N ALA A 609 -21.10 -7.00 8.32
CA ALA A 609 -21.69 -6.43 7.12
C ALA A 609 -20.79 -5.34 6.53
N TYR A 610 -21.02 -5.03 5.26
CA TYR A 610 -20.37 -3.91 4.59
C TYR A 610 -21.31 -3.27 3.57
N VAL A 611 -20.98 -2.07 3.09
CA VAL A 611 -21.71 -1.42 2.00
C VAL A 611 -20.85 -1.42 0.75
N LEU A 612 -21.37 -2.03 -0.32
CA LEU A 612 -20.81 -1.90 -1.66
C LEU A 612 -21.36 -0.63 -2.31
N ILE A 613 -20.48 0.32 -2.60
CA ILE A 613 -20.83 1.57 -3.28
C ILE A 613 -20.55 1.40 -4.76
N ARG A 614 -21.58 1.53 -5.60
CA ARG A 614 -21.48 1.31 -7.04
C ARG A 614 -22.01 2.51 -7.82
N ASP A 615 -21.26 2.94 -8.82
CA ASP A 615 -21.71 3.90 -9.82
C ASP A 615 -21.13 3.51 -11.19
N THR A 616 -21.94 3.48 -12.23
CA THR A 616 -21.48 3.13 -13.60
C THR A 616 -21.37 4.36 -14.51
N THR A 617 -21.70 5.53 -13.99
CA THR A 617 -21.72 6.81 -14.72
C THR A 617 -20.51 7.67 -14.37
N CYS A 618 -19.93 7.50 -13.17
CA CYS A 618 -18.77 8.26 -12.72
C CYS A 618 -17.84 7.46 -11.79
N ARG A 619 -16.61 7.96 -11.66
CA ARG A 619 -15.62 7.59 -10.65
C ARG A 619 -15.76 8.52 -9.44
N LEU A 620 -16.11 7.97 -8.29
CA LEU A 620 -16.15 8.66 -7.01
C LEU A 620 -14.86 8.41 -6.24
N PHE A 621 -14.57 9.32 -5.33
CA PHE A 621 -13.55 9.16 -4.31
C PHE A 621 -14.24 9.05 -2.94
N GLY A 622 -13.86 8.05 -2.13
CA GLY A 622 -14.55 7.77 -0.88
C GLY A 622 -13.64 7.82 0.33
N TYR A 623 -14.18 8.26 1.46
CA TYR A 623 -13.60 8.15 2.79
C TYR A 623 -14.55 7.39 3.70
N HIS A 624 -14.00 6.52 4.53
CA HIS A 624 -14.74 5.73 5.51
C HIS A 624 -14.16 5.92 6.91
N GLY A 625 -15.02 5.81 7.91
CA GLY A 625 -14.65 5.96 9.30
C GLY A 625 -15.61 5.28 10.25
N CYS A 626 -15.16 4.98 11.45
CA CYS A 626 -16.02 4.52 12.55
C CYS A 626 -16.10 5.56 13.64
N LEU A 627 -17.21 5.56 14.38
CA LEU A 627 -17.48 6.42 15.51
C LEU A 627 -17.69 5.57 16.76
N ALA A 628 -16.82 5.74 17.76
CA ALA A 628 -17.04 5.22 19.10
C ALA A 628 -17.81 6.26 19.92
N GLY A 629 -19.10 6.41 19.59
CA GLY A 629 -19.95 7.47 20.16
C GLY A 629 -19.36 8.86 19.93
N ASP A 630 -19.18 9.61 21.01
CA ASP A 630 -18.55 10.93 20.99
C ASP A 630 -17.08 10.91 21.40
N SER A 631 -16.56 9.77 21.87
CA SER A 631 -15.22 9.64 22.48
C SER A 631 -14.08 9.64 21.46
N ALA A 632 -14.24 8.90 20.35
CA ALA A 632 -13.23 8.77 19.31
C ALA A 632 -13.84 8.46 17.94
N PHE A 633 -13.02 8.65 16.90
CA PHE A 633 -13.36 8.27 15.54
C PHE A 633 -12.14 7.79 14.76
N SER A 634 -12.38 7.05 13.69
CA SER A 634 -11.36 6.73 12.68
C SER A 634 -11.75 7.35 11.34
N LEU A 635 -10.77 7.63 10.49
CA LEU A 635 -11.02 8.03 9.11
C LEU A 635 -9.83 7.66 8.23
N ASP A 636 -10.12 7.06 7.08
CA ASP A 636 -9.16 6.90 5.99
C ASP A 636 -9.92 6.91 4.65
N HIS A 637 -9.20 7.03 3.54
CA HIS A 637 -9.79 6.87 2.22
C HIS A 637 -10.09 5.39 1.92
N MET A 638 -11.04 5.17 1.01
CA MET A 638 -11.47 3.85 0.59
C MET A 638 -10.67 3.35 -0.61
N PHE A 639 -10.49 2.04 -0.70
CA PHE A 639 -10.06 1.37 -1.91
C PHE A 639 -11.25 0.85 -2.71
N GLY A 640 -11.06 0.77 -4.03
CA GLY A 640 -11.99 0.08 -4.93
C GLY A 640 -11.60 -1.37 -5.20
N PHE A 641 -12.56 -2.19 -5.62
CA PHE A 641 -12.33 -3.56 -6.09
C PHE A 641 -12.38 -3.67 -7.61
#